data_AF-A0AAD7WZ33-F1
#
_entry.id   AF-A0AAD7WZ33-F1
#
_cell.length_a   1.000
_cell.length_b   1.000
_cell.length_c   1.000
_cell.angle_alpha   90.00
_cell.angle_beta   90.00
_cell.angle_gamma   90.00
#
_symmetry.space_group_name_H-M   'P 1'
#
loop_
_entity.id
_entity.type
_entity.pdbx_description
1 polymer ?
#
loop_
_entity_poly.entity_id
_entity_poly.type
_entity_poly.pdbx_seq_one_letter_code
_entity_poly.pdbx_strand_id
1 'polypeptide(L)'
;MAEEHSSEEPLPPHSSVHLSIPLSEADGAQEEMEEELVVLDPDHHLMRRFQSVLKNHLEKQLENLNTDLRENRAMERAECTGREELGVEVYSVQHELARLQANLEGQHESNVQVATQRRRAQEQLEGVRCQYQTTIKQTSQQRTCVSQLQTEVDNLALRLFYMQGVNRDLQSDINAMKNASRKARAEKSRAAEQKNEQDLYVERLTQQVERLTEQVGLYNGQIADQSADTQVAKEALTEAQMEMDSLLVEQKQLLQQWNSSLLGMRRRDEAYTAMQEAVRMVQNEARSLDTEIDGFKKSITEEEERNERLTVLLNRSQLDCDTSHKLIAHSQAQQEVLQAQYSTYTRVLQETERTLARVTGDCAVRQGEVAELRRQMEKEASTRLELEDKIMTKMQEHLTHGQAAKYSRRLIEKMAGHKTDRDLQLSQVENEVAQVTLGSAEAAVRLEALARVLAELEQQMKGQHELLSRNEAEISKQITVMERKQATITVYNNKIEQINADTGHKDLGVLEVRVNKLTKELEEVGSEMKEQKQYWLRQQEELVRLNRERQDQSATLLALQTRLTILQQKKVRREGEIQLECQELAEVDRHMNGLMLDLVKLNTLLSKNSHQHQALEQSNTLMENDFLHRLKEAERESIMMQMKLESIQEEKERLLSLLVETERQVMLWEKKTQLARESQLAVNSEIGQGDIQSMKAEIHRMEVRYGQLMKQQGRLLNEMEAMVARRGTIETQGKAQGRADRKHPTHTDFHGILQCLRRKIQDTQRQVKESESVMEELQETRQSLSAGLREKQQQLNELMSTSAFRTADLRSLQDSKEMNLTRLVALQARAKQLQVLRDGRYSSVAASESELGPAKRRLEERLHSVSTILHRVCQESPQHEGSLRHLSLTLASRLEDHQ
;
A
#
# COMPACT_ATOMS: atom_id res chain seq x y z
N MET A 1 101.34 -35.69 57.78
CA MET A 1 101.57 -34.34 57.23
C MET A 1 100.70 -33.44 58.10
N ALA A 2 101.23 -33.03 59.26
CA ALA A 2 102.12 -31.86 59.44
C ALA A 2 101.30 -30.56 59.41
N GLU A 3 101.45 -29.57 60.28
CA GLU A 3 102.12 -29.33 61.59
C GLU A 3 101.59 -27.92 62.00
N GLU A 4 101.22 -27.64 63.26
CA GLU A 4 102.02 -26.88 64.26
C GLU A 4 102.50 -25.48 63.76
N HIS A 5 102.58 -24.38 64.51
CA HIS A 5 102.22 -23.91 65.85
C HIS A 5 102.60 -22.40 65.91
N SER A 6 102.04 -21.67 66.92
CA SER A 6 102.66 -20.52 67.67
C SER A 6 103.24 -19.32 66.87
N SER A 7 103.82 -18.22 67.41
CA SER A 7 104.06 -17.62 68.74
C SER A 7 104.36 -16.09 68.54
N GLU A 8 104.29 -15.15 69.50
CA GLU A 8 103.76 -15.12 70.89
C GLU A 8 103.51 -13.65 71.38
N GLU A 9 103.09 -13.53 72.64
CA GLU A 9 102.92 -12.38 73.57
C GLU A 9 104.28 -11.85 74.17
N PRO A 10 104.39 -11.04 75.27
CA PRO A 10 103.40 -10.47 76.22
C PRO A 10 103.57 -8.99 76.67
N LEU A 11 102.65 -8.56 77.56
CA LEU A 11 102.67 -7.39 78.47
C LEU A 11 103.35 -7.76 79.84
N PRO A 12 103.04 -7.23 81.07
CA PRO A 12 102.62 -5.90 81.57
C PRO A 12 103.56 -5.24 82.67
N PRO A 13 103.25 -5.08 84.01
CA PRO A 13 103.12 -3.73 84.62
C PRO A 13 103.75 -3.44 86.03
N HIS A 14 103.54 -2.20 86.51
CA HIS A 14 103.40 -1.71 87.92
C HIS A 14 104.61 -1.34 88.83
N SER A 15 104.29 -0.40 89.75
CA SER A 15 104.87 -0.09 91.09
C SER A 15 106.00 0.97 91.30
N SER A 16 105.55 2.19 91.62
CA SER A 16 105.84 3.01 92.84
C SER A 16 107.13 2.87 93.69
N VAL A 17 107.62 4.04 94.16
CA VAL A 17 108.20 4.38 95.50
C VAL A 17 109.58 5.10 95.48
N HIS A 18 109.60 6.28 96.14
CA HIS A 18 110.69 7.08 96.72
C HIS A 18 112.18 6.72 96.56
N LEU A 19 113.02 7.75 96.35
CA LEU A 19 114.07 8.15 97.33
C LEU A 19 114.60 9.58 97.12
N SER A 20 115.28 10.12 98.13
CA SER A 20 115.61 11.54 98.32
C SER A 20 117.13 11.81 98.28
N ILE A 21 117.55 13.05 97.93
CA ILE A 21 118.57 13.94 98.60
C ILE A 21 119.91 13.28 99.08
N PRO A 22 121.16 13.79 98.82
CA PRO A 22 121.58 15.21 98.96
C PRO A 22 122.72 15.79 98.06
N LEU A 23 122.89 17.13 98.17
CA LEU A 23 124.12 17.99 98.28
C LEU A 23 125.48 17.59 97.64
N SER A 24 126.13 18.57 96.98
CA SER A 24 127.36 19.30 97.45
C SER A 24 128.08 20.00 96.27
N GLU A 25 128.47 21.28 96.49
CA GLU A 25 129.74 22.01 96.15
C GLU A 25 130.52 21.74 94.83
N ALA A 26 131.34 22.66 94.26
CA ALA A 26 131.55 24.12 94.36
C ALA A 26 132.50 24.59 93.20
N ASP A 27 132.82 25.91 93.16
CA ASP A 27 134.00 26.57 92.55
C ASP A 27 134.17 26.80 91.02
N GLY A 28 134.79 27.96 90.71
CA GLY A 28 135.48 28.30 89.44
C GLY A 28 134.65 29.10 88.40
N ALA A 29 134.67 30.44 88.25
CA ALA A 29 135.71 31.49 88.22
C ALA A 29 136.32 31.79 86.82
N GLN A 30 136.14 33.04 86.36
CA GLN A 30 136.81 33.86 85.30
C GLN A 30 135.82 35.00 84.95
N GLU A 31 136.02 36.31 85.22
CA GLU A 31 137.10 37.26 84.81
C GLU A 31 137.13 37.43 83.27
N GLU A 32 137.19 38.61 82.63
CA GLU A 32 137.54 40.01 82.95
C GLU A 32 136.48 40.96 82.27
N MET A 33 136.29 42.27 82.50
CA MET A 33 137.16 43.46 82.53
C MET A 33 136.44 44.54 83.38
N GLU A 34 137.06 45.20 84.37
CA GLU A 34 137.95 46.37 84.23
C GLU A 34 137.33 47.60 83.52
N GLU A 35 136.69 48.48 84.30
CA GLU A 35 136.88 49.95 84.20
C GLU A 35 136.96 50.53 85.62
N GLU A 36 138.16 50.53 86.21
CA GLU A 36 138.43 51.27 87.46
C GLU A 36 138.45 52.79 87.21
N LEU A 37 137.28 53.42 87.24
CA LEU A 37 137.23 54.88 87.34
C LEU A 37 137.46 55.32 88.79
N VAL A 38 138.76 55.44 89.15
CA VAL A 38 139.35 55.95 90.39
C VAL A 38 138.33 56.50 91.39
N VAL A 39 137.90 55.62 92.30
CA VAL A 39 137.09 55.99 93.46
C VAL A 39 137.94 56.90 94.35
N LEU A 40 137.47 58.14 94.59
CA LEU A 40 137.99 58.97 95.68
C LEU A 40 137.94 58.15 96.97
N ASP A 41 139.07 58.06 97.66
CA ASP A 41 139.29 57.21 98.84
C ASP A 41 138.05 57.09 99.75
N PRO A 42 137.73 55.91 100.31
CA PRO A 42 136.52 55.72 101.13
C PRO A 42 136.36 56.70 102.31
N ASP A 43 137.46 57.31 102.77
CA ASP A 43 137.51 58.35 103.81
C ASP A 43 137.53 59.81 103.30
N HIS A 44 137.45 60.05 101.99
CA HIS A 44 137.42 61.39 101.42
C HIS A 44 136.18 62.16 101.87
N HIS A 45 136.37 63.40 102.35
CA HIS A 45 135.36 64.14 103.12
C HIS A 45 134.02 64.39 102.39
N LEU A 46 134.00 64.35 101.05
CA LEU A 46 132.79 64.49 100.23
C LEU A 46 131.96 63.19 100.10
N MET A 47 132.53 62.01 100.40
CA MET A 47 131.86 60.70 100.22
C MET A 47 131.12 60.19 101.47
N ARG A 48 131.46 60.67 102.69
CA ARG A 48 130.77 60.24 103.94
C ARG A 48 129.26 60.54 103.96
N ARG A 49 128.81 61.56 103.23
CA ARG A 49 127.38 61.89 103.06
C ARG A 49 126.62 60.91 102.16
N PHE A 50 127.31 60.20 101.27
CA PHE A 50 126.74 59.20 100.37
C PHE A 50 126.52 57.86 101.11
N GLN A 51 127.54 57.39 101.85
CA GLN A 51 127.56 56.05 102.46
C GLN A 51 126.48 55.85 103.55
N SER A 52 126.19 56.87 104.37
CA SER A 52 125.22 56.76 105.48
C SER A 52 123.76 56.68 105.00
N VAL A 53 123.44 57.30 103.87
CA VAL A 53 122.09 57.30 103.28
C VAL A 53 121.74 55.93 102.69
N LEU A 54 122.74 55.17 102.22
CA LEU A 54 122.53 53.86 101.59
C LEU A 54 122.11 52.77 102.60
N LYS A 55 122.67 52.78 103.82
CA LYS A 55 122.45 51.70 104.80
C LYS A 55 121.00 51.63 105.30
N ASN A 56 120.41 52.78 105.64
CA ASN A 56 119.04 52.88 106.18
C ASN A 56 117.94 52.55 105.15
N HIS A 57 118.30 52.44 103.86
CA HIS A 57 117.37 52.15 102.78
C HIS A 57 117.07 50.65 102.66
N LEU A 58 118.08 49.79 102.85
CA LEU A 58 117.98 48.34 102.67
C LEU A 58 117.11 47.65 103.74
N GLU A 59 117.19 48.08 105.00
CA GLU A 59 116.47 47.46 106.11
C GLU A 59 114.93 47.54 105.92
N LYS A 60 114.42 48.64 105.37
CA LYS A 60 112.99 48.84 105.08
C LYS A 60 112.44 47.97 103.94
N GLN A 61 113.30 47.35 103.13
CA GLN A 61 112.84 46.52 102.02
C GLN A 61 112.42 45.12 102.47
N LEU A 62 113.11 44.58 103.49
CA LEU A 62 112.85 43.23 104.02
C LEU A 62 111.51 43.14 104.76
N GLU A 63 111.06 44.21 105.43
CA GLU A 63 109.77 44.22 106.14
C GLU A 63 108.58 44.14 105.17
N ASN A 64 108.62 44.91 104.07
CA ASN A 64 107.56 44.94 103.06
C ASN A 64 107.43 43.61 102.29
N LEU A 65 108.54 42.94 101.96
CA LEU A 65 108.48 41.63 101.29
C LEU A 65 107.79 40.55 102.14
N ASN A 66 107.81 40.70 103.48
CA ASN A 66 107.16 39.77 104.39
C ASN A 66 105.65 40.01 104.56
N THR A 67 105.12 41.18 104.19
CA THR A 67 103.66 41.43 104.17
C THR A 67 103.03 40.85 102.90
N ASP A 68 103.62 41.13 101.74
CA ASP A 68 103.14 40.67 100.42
C ASP A 68 103.03 39.13 100.37
N LEU A 69 103.98 38.43 101.01
CA LEU A 69 104.00 36.96 101.11
C LEU A 69 102.84 36.36 101.94
N ARG A 70 102.21 37.14 102.83
CA ARG A 70 101.04 36.70 103.61
C ARG A 70 99.74 36.90 102.84
N GLU A 71 99.61 38.01 102.12
CA GLU A 71 98.41 38.33 101.33
C GLU A 71 98.24 37.34 100.16
N ASN A 72 99.32 37.04 99.43
CA ASN A 72 99.30 36.07 98.33
C ASN A 72 98.84 34.67 98.79
N ARG A 73 99.25 34.22 99.99
CA ARG A 73 98.81 32.94 100.59
C ARG A 73 97.34 32.93 101.02
N ALA A 74 96.72 34.09 101.22
CA ALA A 74 95.29 34.19 101.49
C ALA A 74 94.47 34.09 100.19
N MET A 75 94.92 34.78 99.12
CA MET A 75 94.31 34.70 97.80
C MET A 75 94.33 33.28 97.22
N GLU A 76 95.45 32.57 97.32
CA GLU A 76 95.60 31.18 96.87
C GLU A 76 94.56 30.24 97.52
N ARG A 77 94.22 30.46 98.79
CA ARG A 77 93.20 29.66 99.49
C ARG A 77 91.77 29.94 99.02
N ALA A 78 91.46 31.21 98.71
CA ALA A 78 90.15 31.59 98.18
C ALA A 78 89.91 31.05 96.75
N GLU A 79 90.96 31.04 95.92
CA GLU A 79 90.95 30.41 94.59
C GLU A 79 90.72 28.88 94.69
N CYS A 80 91.31 28.21 95.69
CA CYS A 80 91.06 26.78 95.92
C CYS A 80 89.60 26.50 96.30
N THR A 81 89.00 27.26 97.22
CA THR A 81 87.58 27.07 97.58
C THR A 81 86.64 27.36 96.40
N GLY A 82 86.92 28.39 95.60
CA GLY A 82 86.14 28.69 94.39
C GLY A 82 86.22 27.59 93.32
N ARG A 83 87.37 26.90 93.21
CA ARG A 83 87.51 25.72 92.34
C ARG A 83 86.71 24.51 92.82
N GLU A 84 86.62 24.30 94.14
CA GLU A 84 85.82 23.22 94.72
C GLU A 84 84.32 23.45 94.50
N GLU A 85 83.84 24.69 94.70
CA GLU A 85 82.45 25.10 94.43
C GLU A 85 82.08 24.92 92.95
N LEU A 86 82.92 25.43 92.02
CA LEU A 86 82.74 25.21 90.58
C LEU A 86 82.78 23.72 90.20
N GLY A 87 83.57 22.90 90.91
CA GLY A 87 83.60 21.45 90.72
C GLY A 87 82.25 20.78 91.06
N VAL A 88 81.58 21.24 92.12
CA VAL A 88 80.25 20.75 92.52
C VAL A 88 79.18 21.20 91.52
N GLU A 89 79.24 22.45 91.03
CA GLU A 89 78.32 22.95 89.99
C GLU A 89 78.49 22.21 88.65
N VAL A 90 79.73 21.92 88.24
CA VAL A 90 79.99 21.11 87.04
C VAL A 90 79.44 19.69 87.21
N TYR A 91 79.56 19.09 88.39
CA TYR A 91 79.01 17.76 88.67
C TYR A 91 77.47 17.73 88.66
N SER A 92 76.80 18.76 89.21
CA SER A 92 75.34 18.84 89.16
C SER A 92 74.81 19.01 87.72
N VAL A 93 75.45 19.87 86.92
CA VAL A 93 75.14 20.04 85.50
C VAL A 93 75.39 18.76 84.70
N GLN A 94 76.46 18.01 84.99
CA GLN A 94 76.71 16.70 84.38
C GLN A 94 75.59 15.69 84.72
N HIS A 95 75.06 15.72 85.94
CA HIS A 95 73.97 14.85 86.35
C HIS A 95 72.62 15.22 85.69
N GLU A 96 72.34 16.53 85.55
CA GLU A 96 71.17 17.01 84.78
C GLU A 96 71.27 16.65 83.30
N LEU A 97 72.45 16.77 82.70
CA LEU A 97 72.72 16.40 81.31
C LEU A 97 72.48 14.90 81.08
N ALA A 98 72.97 14.03 81.98
CA ALA A 98 72.71 12.59 81.91
C ALA A 98 71.20 12.28 82.02
N ARG A 99 70.45 13.00 82.87
CA ARG A 99 68.98 12.86 82.98
C ARG A 99 68.27 13.28 81.69
N LEU A 100 68.75 14.34 81.03
CA LEU A 100 68.20 14.80 79.75
C LEU A 100 68.53 13.84 78.61
N GLN A 101 69.72 13.23 78.59
CA GLN A 101 70.08 12.18 77.62
C GLN A 101 69.18 10.95 77.75
N ALA A 102 68.99 10.42 78.96
CA ALA A 102 68.09 9.29 79.20
C ALA A 102 66.63 9.59 78.78
N ASN A 103 66.15 10.82 79.02
CA ASN A 103 64.83 11.25 78.57
C ASN A 103 64.72 11.34 77.03
N LEU A 104 65.77 11.79 76.34
CA LEU A 104 65.82 11.83 74.88
C LEU A 104 65.87 10.43 74.27
N GLU A 105 66.62 9.51 74.86
CA GLU A 105 66.67 8.09 74.44
C GLU A 105 65.29 7.44 74.59
N GLY A 106 64.61 7.60 75.73
CA GLY A 106 63.24 7.10 75.92
C GLY A 106 62.21 7.72 74.95
N GLN A 107 62.35 9.01 74.61
CA GLN A 107 61.53 9.63 73.55
C GLN A 107 61.89 9.10 72.15
N HIS A 108 63.15 8.76 71.89
CA HIS A 108 63.59 8.19 70.62
C HIS A 108 63.04 6.77 70.44
N GLU A 109 63.11 5.92 71.47
CA GLU A 109 62.49 4.59 71.48
C GLU A 109 60.98 4.66 71.23
N SER A 110 60.27 5.57 71.91
CA SER A 110 58.84 5.82 71.69
C SER A 110 58.55 6.22 70.24
N ASN A 111 59.32 7.15 69.67
CA ASN A 111 59.18 7.55 68.27
C ASN A 111 59.45 6.41 67.28
N VAL A 112 60.44 5.54 67.55
CA VAL A 112 60.71 4.34 66.76
C VAL A 112 59.54 3.36 66.85
N GLN A 113 58.96 3.13 68.02
CA GLN A 113 57.77 2.29 68.19
C GLN A 113 56.58 2.84 67.39
N VAL A 114 56.26 4.13 67.50
CA VAL A 114 55.19 4.77 66.72
C VAL A 114 55.46 4.69 65.20
N ALA A 115 56.71 4.87 64.77
CA ALA A 115 57.09 4.74 63.37
C ALA A 115 56.89 3.30 62.84
N THR A 116 57.21 2.26 63.62
CA THR A 116 56.95 0.87 63.22
C THR A 116 55.46 0.54 63.18
N GLN A 117 54.66 1.04 64.11
CA GLN A 117 53.20 0.88 64.10
C GLN A 117 52.58 1.56 62.87
N ARG A 118 53.03 2.78 62.54
CA ARG A 118 52.63 3.50 61.32
C ARG A 118 52.96 2.72 60.05
N ARG A 119 54.17 2.16 59.92
CA ARG A 119 54.55 1.33 58.75
C ARG A 119 53.65 0.12 58.60
N ARG A 120 53.41 -0.65 59.67
CA ARG A 120 52.50 -1.80 59.67
C ARG A 120 51.08 -1.42 59.24
N ALA A 121 50.56 -0.28 59.69
CA ALA A 121 49.25 0.22 59.28
C ALA A 121 49.22 0.67 57.81
N GLN A 122 50.31 1.23 57.28
CA GLN A 122 50.45 1.59 55.87
C GLN A 122 50.52 0.33 54.98
N GLU A 123 51.31 -0.66 55.35
CA GLU A 123 51.41 -1.97 54.67
C GLU A 123 50.04 -2.68 54.62
N GLN A 124 49.28 -2.67 55.73
CA GLN A 124 47.92 -3.21 55.76
C GLN A 124 46.96 -2.43 54.86
N LEU A 125 47.03 -1.09 54.87
CA LEU A 125 46.21 -0.23 53.99
C LEU A 125 46.52 -0.46 52.51
N GLU A 126 47.80 -0.65 52.16
CA GLU A 126 48.25 -0.98 50.81
C GLU A 126 47.76 -2.36 50.38
N GLY A 127 47.86 -3.37 51.25
CA GLY A 127 47.28 -4.69 51.02
C GLY A 127 45.78 -4.65 50.73
N VAL A 128 45.00 -3.91 51.55
CA VAL A 128 43.55 -3.72 51.33
C VAL A 128 43.27 -2.94 50.04
N ARG A 129 44.06 -1.92 49.71
CA ARG A 129 43.95 -1.17 48.44
C ARG A 129 44.21 -2.07 47.23
N CYS A 130 45.24 -2.92 47.27
CA CYS A 130 45.51 -3.89 46.21
C CYS A 130 44.35 -4.87 46.05
N GLN A 131 43.82 -5.43 47.15
CA GLN A 131 42.64 -6.31 47.11
C GLN A 131 41.43 -5.60 46.49
N TYR A 132 41.11 -4.38 46.93
CA TYR A 132 40.02 -3.58 46.36
C TYR A 132 40.19 -3.27 44.87
N GLN A 133 41.41 -2.97 44.41
CA GLN A 133 41.70 -2.81 42.99
C GLN A 133 41.52 -4.12 42.21
N THR A 134 41.89 -5.27 42.77
CA THR A 134 41.66 -6.57 42.11
C THR A 134 40.18 -6.92 42.02
N THR A 135 39.37 -6.65 43.05
CA THR A 135 37.93 -6.91 43.02
C THR A 135 37.19 -5.93 42.11
N ILE A 136 37.62 -4.66 41.99
CA ILE A 136 37.13 -3.74 40.94
C ILE A 136 37.41 -4.30 39.54
N LYS A 137 38.65 -4.76 39.28
CA LYS A 137 39.01 -5.33 37.96
C LYS A 137 38.20 -6.59 37.64
N GLN A 138 38.03 -7.49 38.61
CA GLN A 138 37.21 -8.70 38.44
C GLN A 138 35.73 -8.36 38.21
N THR A 139 35.16 -7.44 38.98
CA THR A 139 33.74 -7.04 38.80
C THR A 139 33.50 -6.26 37.51
N SER A 140 34.46 -5.47 37.00
CA SER A 140 34.36 -4.85 35.68
C SER A 140 34.47 -5.85 34.53
N GLN A 141 35.34 -6.86 34.66
CA GLN A 141 35.42 -8.01 33.73
C GLN A 141 34.13 -8.84 33.73
N GLN A 142 33.54 -9.09 34.90
CA GLN A 142 32.24 -9.76 34.99
C GLN A 142 31.11 -8.93 34.37
N ARG A 143 31.07 -7.61 34.59
CA ARG A 143 30.08 -6.72 33.96
C ARG A 143 30.20 -6.70 32.44
N THR A 144 31.42 -6.66 31.90
CA THR A 144 31.63 -6.72 30.44
C THR A 144 31.24 -8.07 29.84
N CYS A 145 31.54 -9.18 30.53
CA CYS A 145 31.07 -10.52 30.15
C CYS A 145 29.54 -10.63 30.17
N VAL A 146 28.87 -10.10 31.21
CA VAL A 146 27.40 -10.04 31.28
C VAL A 146 26.81 -9.21 30.14
N SER A 147 27.39 -8.06 29.79
CA SER A 147 26.89 -7.27 28.64
C SER A 147 27.09 -8.00 27.31
N GLN A 148 28.18 -8.75 27.14
CA GLN A 148 28.41 -9.57 25.94
C GLN A 148 27.35 -10.67 25.84
N LEU A 149 27.14 -11.43 26.92
CA LEU A 149 26.11 -12.48 26.99
C LEU A 149 24.69 -11.92 26.79
N GLN A 150 24.38 -10.72 27.29
CA GLN A 150 23.11 -10.04 27.00
C GLN A 150 22.96 -9.76 25.51
N THR A 151 23.97 -9.18 24.85
CA THR A 151 23.91 -8.95 23.40
C THR A 151 23.84 -10.26 22.60
N GLU A 152 24.46 -11.35 23.06
CA GLU A 152 24.32 -12.66 22.42
C GLU A 152 22.91 -13.23 22.57
N VAL A 153 22.29 -13.10 23.76
CA VAL A 153 20.90 -13.49 24.01
C VAL A 153 19.93 -12.67 23.15
N ASP A 154 20.12 -11.35 23.05
CA ASP A 154 19.28 -10.49 22.20
C ASP A 154 19.43 -10.85 20.71
N ASN A 155 20.65 -11.10 20.25
CA ASN A 155 20.92 -11.58 18.89
C ASN A 155 20.28 -12.96 18.61
N LEU A 156 20.28 -13.87 19.58
CA LEU A 156 19.60 -15.16 19.47
C LEU A 156 18.08 -15.02 19.49
N ALA A 157 17.54 -14.13 20.31
CA ALA A 157 16.11 -13.81 20.35
C ALA A 157 15.63 -13.20 19.02
N LEU A 158 16.40 -12.27 18.44
CA LEU A 158 16.16 -11.73 17.09
C LEU A 158 16.17 -12.83 16.02
N ARG A 159 17.18 -13.72 16.04
CA ARG A 159 17.23 -14.86 15.12
C ARG A 159 16.02 -15.80 15.28
N LEU A 160 15.60 -16.08 16.50
CA LEU A 160 14.40 -16.88 16.77
C LEU A 160 13.13 -16.19 16.26
N PHE A 161 12.99 -14.87 16.46
CA PHE A 161 11.88 -14.09 15.93
C PHE A 161 11.79 -14.16 14.40
N TYR A 162 12.91 -13.95 13.70
CA TYR A 162 12.95 -14.08 12.24
C TYR A 162 12.61 -15.51 11.78
N MET A 163 13.16 -16.54 12.44
CA MET A 163 12.85 -17.94 12.12
C MET A 163 11.37 -18.31 12.40
N GLN A 164 10.75 -17.70 13.42
CA GLN A 164 9.31 -17.88 13.69
C GLN A 164 8.44 -17.15 12.66
N GLY A 165 8.85 -15.96 12.20
CA GLY A 165 8.21 -15.25 11.08
C GLY A 165 8.23 -16.10 9.81
N VAL A 166 9.42 -16.50 9.36
CA VAL A 166 9.60 -17.35 8.18
C VAL A 166 8.83 -18.67 8.29
N ASN A 167 8.79 -19.32 9.46
CA ASN A 167 7.98 -20.52 9.65
C ASN A 167 6.47 -20.27 9.54
N ARG A 168 5.96 -19.11 10.00
CA ARG A 168 4.56 -18.73 9.84
C ARG A 168 4.23 -18.46 8.37
N ASP A 169 5.10 -17.76 7.67
CA ASP A 169 4.94 -17.42 6.25
C ASP A 169 4.96 -18.70 5.39
N LEU A 170 5.93 -19.59 5.63
CA LEU A 170 5.98 -20.92 5.00
C LEU A 170 4.73 -21.77 5.31
N GLN A 171 4.17 -21.70 6.52
CA GLN A 171 2.90 -22.37 6.83
C GLN A 171 1.73 -21.77 6.06
N SER A 172 1.66 -20.45 5.90
CA SER A 172 0.64 -19.81 5.04
C SER A 172 0.82 -20.19 3.57
N ASP A 173 2.04 -20.23 3.05
CA ASP A 173 2.35 -20.62 1.67
C ASP A 173 2.02 -22.09 1.40
N ILE A 174 2.34 -22.98 2.34
CA ILE A 174 1.94 -24.40 2.27
C ILE A 174 0.42 -24.54 2.27
N ASN A 175 -0.30 -23.74 3.05
CA ASN A 175 -1.77 -23.76 3.07
C ASN A 175 -2.36 -23.17 1.79
N ALA A 176 -1.78 -22.10 1.25
CA ALA A 176 -2.13 -21.53 -0.05
C ALA A 176 -1.89 -22.54 -1.18
N MET A 177 -0.74 -23.22 -1.21
CA MET A 177 -0.45 -24.30 -2.16
C MET A 177 -1.40 -25.48 -2.02
N LYS A 178 -1.75 -25.91 -0.79
CA LYS A 178 -2.76 -26.97 -0.56
C LYS A 178 -4.13 -26.57 -1.10
N ASN A 179 -4.53 -25.31 -0.92
CA ASN A 179 -5.80 -24.79 -1.43
C ASN A 179 -5.80 -24.63 -2.95
N ALA A 180 -4.70 -24.13 -3.53
CA ALA A 180 -4.50 -24.06 -4.99
C ALA A 180 -4.51 -25.46 -5.62
N SER A 181 -3.83 -26.43 -5.01
CA SER A 181 -3.84 -27.84 -5.46
C SER A 181 -5.23 -28.48 -5.38
N ARG A 182 -6.00 -28.20 -4.32
CA ARG A 182 -7.41 -28.63 -4.20
C ARG A 182 -8.29 -27.99 -5.28
N LYS A 183 -8.13 -26.68 -5.53
CA LYS A 183 -8.85 -25.95 -6.57
C LYS A 183 -8.53 -26.51 -7.97
N ALA A 184 -7.25 -26.68 -8.30
CA ALA A 184 -6.80 -27.28 -9.56
C ALA A 184 -7.30 -28.73 -9.75
N ARG A 185 -7.38 -29.53 -8.67
CA ARG A 185 -8.01 -30.87 -8.74
C ARG A 185 -9.52 -30.79 -9.02
N ALA A 186 -10.24 -29.86 -8.38
CA ALA A 186 -11.67 -29.68 -8.62
C ALA A 186 -11.96 -29.17 -10.04
N GLU A 187 -11.16 -28.23 -10.54
CA GLU A 187 -11.21 -27.75 -11.92
C GLU A 187 -10.88 -28.86 -12.92
N LYS A 188 -9.89 -29.70 -12.65
CA LYS A 188 -9.58 -30.90 -13.46
C LYS A 188 -10.74 -31.91 -13.47
N SER A 189 -11.43 -32.12 -12.34
CA SER A 189 -12.62 -32.99 -12.29
C SER A 189 -13.73 -32.45 -13.18
N ARG A 190 -14.09 -31.18 -13.02
CA ARG A 190 -15.10 -30.51 -13.85
C ARG A 190 -14.76 -30.52 -15.34
N ALA A 191 -13.49 -30.29 -15.69
CA ALA A 191 -13.02 -30.37 -17.07
C ALA A 191 -13.13 -31.80 -17.63
N ALA A 192 -12.87 -32.84 -16.82
CA ALA A 192 -13.06 -34.24 -17.23
C ALA A 192 -14.55 -34.60 -17.38
N GLU A 193 -15.41 -34.12 -16.50
CA GLU A 193 -16.87 -34.25 -16.58
C GLU A 193 -17.41 -33.60 -17.87
N GLN A 194 -17.05 -32.34 -18.15
CA GLN A 194 -17.40 -31.64 -19.38
C GLN A 194 -16.84 -32.31 -20.64
N LYS A 195 -15.62 -32.85 -20.59
CA LYS A 195 -15.02 -33.59 -21.71
C LYS A 195 -15.80 -34.89 -21.98
N ASN A 196 -16.28 -35.58 -20.95
CA ASN A 196 -17.13 -36.76 -21.08
C ASN A 196 -18.51 -36.42 -21.65
N GLU A 197 -19.11 -35.29 -21.26
CA GLU A 197 -20.34 -34.78 -21.89
C GLU A 197 -20.14 -34.46 -23.38
N GLN A 198 -18.99 -33.87 -23.74
CA GLN A 198 -18.61 -33.63 -25.14
C GLN A 198 -18.39 -34.93 -25.91
N ASP A 199 -17.69 -35.92 -25.35
CA ASP A 199 -17.50 -37.23 -25.98
C ASP A 199 -18.86 -37.88 -26.29
N LEU A 200 -19.77 -37.92 -25.32
CA LEU A 200 -21.13 -38.47 -25.47
C LEU A 200 -22.00 -37.68 -26.46
N TYR A 201 -21.67 -36.42 -26.75
CA TYR A 201 -22.32 -35.62 -27.78
C TYR A 201 -21.73 -35.90 -29.16
N VAL A 202 -20.40 -35.99 -29.27
CA VAL A 202 -19.69 -36.40 -30.49
C VAL A 202 -20.14 -37.79 -30.92
N GLU A 203 -20.25 -38.74 -29.99
CA GLU A 203 -20.67 -40.12 -30.27
C GLU A 203 -22.12 -40.20 -30.80
N ARG A 204 -23.02 -39.32 -30.33
CA ARG A 204 -24.36 -39.17 -30.92
C ARG A 204 -24.32 -38.57 -32.32
N LEU A 205 -23.45 -37.60 -32.57
CA LEU A 205 -23.29 -36.99 -33.90
C LEU A 205 -22.68 -37.99 -34.89
N THR A 206 -21.67 -38.78 -34.52
CA THR A 206 -21.10 -39.82 -35.38
C THR A 206 -22.15 -40.88 -35.71
N GLN A 207 -22.93 -41.35 -34.73
CA GLN A 207 -24.04 -42.28 -35.00
C GLN A 207 -25.13 -41.68 -35.92
N GLN A 208 -25.37 -40.36 -35.87
CA GLN A 208 -26.27 -39.70 -36.82
C GLN A 208 -25.66 -39.61 -38.22
N VAL A 209 -24.38 -39.29 -38.33
CA VAL A 209 -23.65 -39.27 -39.61
C VAL A 209 -23.63 -40.66 -40.24
N GLU A 210 -23.33 -41.72 -39.48
CA GLU A 210 -23.34 -43.11 -39.94
C GLU A 210 -24.70 -43.50 -40.53
N ARG A 211 -25.80 -43.28 -39.79
CA ARG A 211 -27.17 -43.53 -40.27
C ARG A 211 -27.52 -42.75 -41.54
N LEU A 212 -27.06 -41.49 -41.65
CA LEU A 212 -27.26 -40.68 -42.85
C LEU A 212 -26.44 -41.21 -44.02
N THR A 213 -25.21 -41.67 -43.81
CA THR A 213 -24.40 -42.30 -44.86
C THR A 213 -24.98 -43.64 -45.34
N GLU A 214 -25.56 -44.44 -44.44
CA GLU A 214 -26.30 -45.66 -44.80
C GLU A 214 -27.53 -45.33 -45.65
N GLN A 215 -28.31 -44.30 -45.28
CA GLN A 215 -29.45 -43.83 -46.07
C GLN A 215 -29.03 -43.32 -47.46
N VAL A 216 -27.95 -42.55 -47.55
CA VAL A 216 -27.38 -42.11 -48.84
C VAL A 216 -26.93 -43.31 -49.69
N GLY A 217 -26.32 -44.33 -49.07
CA GLY A 217 -25.99 -45.59 -49.74
C GLY A 217 -27.20 -46.30 -50.34
N LEU A 218 -28.29 -46.41 -49.57
CA LEU A 218 -29.55 -47.00 -50.03
C LEU A 218 -30.17 -46.21 -51.21
N TYR A 219 -30.23 -44.88 -51.12
CA TYR A 219 -30.76 -44.05 -52.21
C TYR A 219 -29.88 -44.11 -53.48
N ASN A 220 -28.56 -44.16 -53.34
CA ASN A 220 -27.66 -44.33 -54.48
C ASN A 220 -27.85 -45.68 -55.18
N GLY A 221 -28.12 -46.75 -54.42
CA GLY A 221 -28.51 -48.05 -54.98
C GLY A 221 -29.81 -47.97 -55.79
N GLN A 222 -30.85 -47.37 -55.22
CA GLN A 222 -32.14 -47.18 -55.91
C GLN A 222 -32.02 -46.35 -57.20
N ILE A 223 -31.16 -45.33 -57.21
CA ILE A 223 -30.89 -44.52 -58.42
C ILE A 223 -30.18 -45.36 -59.49
N ALA A 224 -29.24 -46.23 -59.10
CA ALA A 224 -28.56 -47.11 -60.04
C ALA A 224 -29.55 -48.10 -60.69
N ASP A 225 -30.37 -48.79 -59.89
CA ASP A 225 -31.38 -49.73 -60.37
C ASP A 225 -32.39 -49.03 -61.31
N GLN A 226 -32.94 -47.88 -60.92
CA GLN A 226 -33.83 -47.08 -61.77
C GLN A 226 -33.15 -46.64 -63.06
N SER A 227 -31.87 -46.29 -63.03
CA SER A 227 -31.16 -45.88 -64.25
C SER A 227 -31.04 -47.03 -65.25
N ALA A 228 -30.78 -48.25 -64.78
CA ALA A 228 -30.76 -49.46 -65.60
C ALA A 228 -32.14 -49.77 -66.20
N ASP A 229 -33.20 -49.73 -65.41
CA ASP A 229 -34.58 -49.91 -65.89
C ASP A 229 -34.96 -48.89 -66.97
N THR A 230 -34.61 -47.61 -66.79
CA THR A 230 -34.86 -46.59 -67.82
C THR A 230 -34.03 -46.77 -69.09
N GLN A 231 -32.90 -47.47 -69.01
CA GLN A 231 -32.07 -47.78 -70.18
C GLN A 231 -32.68 -48.93 -70.99
N VAL A 232 -33.08 -50.03 -70.33
CA VAL A 232 -33.82 -51.14 -70.97
C VAL A 232 -35.10 -50.62 -71.65
N ALA A 233 -35.84 -49.72 -70.99
CA ALA A 233 -37.04 -49.11 -71.58
C ALA A 233 -36.74 -48.23 -72.81
N LYS A 234 -35.57 -47.58 -72.88
CA LYS A 234 -35.15 -46.80 -74.07
C LYS A 234 -34.74 -47.71 -75.22
N GLU A 235 -34.04 -48.80 -74.93
CA GLU A 235 -33.62 -49.79 -75.92
C GLU A 235 -34.86 -50.40 -76.61
N ALA A 236 -35.85 -50.85 -75.83
CA ALA A 236 -37.14 -51.33 -76.36
C ALA A 236 -37.92 -50.25 -77.16
N LEU A 237 -37.85 -48.98 -76.76
CA LEU A 237 -38.45 -47.88 -77.53
C LEU A 237 -37.76 -47.71 -78.90
N THR A 238 -36.43 -47.80 -78.95
CA THR A 238 -35.69 -47.69 -80.21
C THR A 238 -35.93 -48.86 -81.16
N GLU A 239 -36.09 -50.09 -80.63
CA GLU A 239 -36.49 -51.25 -81.42
C GLU A 239 -37.88 -51.05 -82.05
N ALA A 240 -38.88 -50.65 -81.26
CA ALA A 240 -40.23 -50.36 -81.75
C ALA A 240 -40.27 -49.20 -82.78
N GLN A 241 -39.36 -48.23 -82.68
CA GLN A 241 -39.19 -47.17 -83.68
C GLN A 241 -38.63 -47.71 -85.00
N MET A 242 -37.62 -48.59 -84.96
CA MET A 242 -37.09 -49.24 -86.16
C MET A 242 -38.12 -50.13 -86.85
N GLU A 243 -38.94 -50.86 -86.09
CA GLU A 243 -40.07 -51.63 -86.63
C GLU A 243 -41.09 -50.71 -87.34
N MET A 244 -41.49 -49.59 -86.70
CA MET A 244 -42.39 -48.60 -87.31
C MET A 244 -41.82 -48.02 -88.61
N ASP A 245 -40.54 -47.64 -88.63
CA ASP A 245 -39.89 -47.12 -89.84
C ASP A 245 -39.84 -48.15 -90.97
N SER A 246 -39.67 -49.44 -90.65
CA SER A 246 -39.74 -50.53 -91.64
C SER A 246 -41.13 -50.63 -92.29
N LEU A 247 -42.20 -50.60 -91.49
CA LEU A 247 -43.59 -50.62 -91.95
C LEU A 247 -43.92 -49.38 -92.82
N LEU A 248 -43.38 -48.21 -92.48
CA LEU A 248 -43.54 -46.99 -93.28
C LEU A 248 -42.84 -47.09 -94.64
N VAL A 249 -41.74 -47.84 -94.75
CA VAL A 249 -41.07 -48.13 -96.04
C VAL A 249 -41.92 -49.08 -96.89
N GLU A 250 -42.45 -50.16 -96.30
CA GLU A 250 -43.35 -51.09 -97.01
C GLU A 250 -44.62 -50.40 -97.51
N GLN A 251 -45.24 -49.55 -96.68
CA GLN A 251 -46.41 -48.76 -97.06
C GLN A 251 -46.13 -47.84 -98.26
N LYS A 252 -44.96 -47.19 -98.30
CA LYS A 252 -44.54 -46.34 -99.44
C LYS A 252 -44.36 -47.15 -100.72
N GLN A 253 -43.78 -48.36 -100.64
CA GLN A 253 -43.61 -49.25 -101.78
C GLN A 253 -44.96 -49.71 -102.36
N LEU A 254 -45.90 -50.12 -101.49
CA LEU A 254 -47.27 -50.47 -101.88
C LEU A 254 -48.02 -49.31 -102.54
N LEU A 255 -47.92 -48.10 -102.00
CA LEU A 255 -48.51 -46.90 -102.60
C LEU A 255 -47.89 -46.57 -103.97
N GLN A 256 -46.59 -46.79 -104.15
CA GLN A 256 -45.93 -46.56 -105.44
C GLN A 256 -46.37 -47.58 -106.50
N GLN A 257 -46.50 -48.86 -106.13
CA GLN A 257 -47.06 -49.90 -107.01
C GLN A 257 -48.51 -49.57 -107.39
N TRP A 258 -49.36 -49.20 -106.42
CA TRP A 258 -50.75 -48.81 -106.67
C TRP A 258 -50.88 -47.58 -107.56
N ASN A 259 -50.08 -46.54 -107.33
CA ASN A 259 -50.08 -45.35 -108.19
C ASN A 259 -49.68 -45.69 -109.64
N SER A 260 -48.74 -46.62 -109.84
CA SER A 260 -48.34 -47.05 -111.19
C SER A 260 -49.46 -47.78 -111.94
N SER A 261 -50.24 -48.63 -111.25
CA SER A 261 -51.38 -49.32 -111.86
C SER A 261 -52.55 -48.37 -112.12
N LEU A 262 -52.76 -47.37 -111.25
CA LEU A 262 -53.75 -46.31 -111.45
C LEU A 262 -53.42 -45.44 -112.68
N LEU A 263 -52.15 -45.09 -112.88
CA LEU A 263 -51.69 -44.33 -114.06
C LEU A 263 -51.89 -45.13 -115.36
N GLY A 264 -51.63 -46.44 -115.31
CA GLY A 264 -51.91 -47.38 -116.40
C GLY A 264 -53.40 -47.61 -116.67
N MET A 265 -54.29 -47.26 -115.74
CA MET A 265 -55.74 -47.23 -115.95
C MET A 265 -56.17 -45.93 -116.62
N ARG A 266 -55.75 -44.77 -116.08
CA ARG A 266 -56.08 -43.44 -116.65
C ARG A 266 -55.72 -43.32 -118.13
N ARG A 267 -54.55 -43.80 -118.56
CA ARG A 267 -54.14 -43.79 -119.98
C ARG A 267 -55.04 -44.61 -120.90
N ARG A 268 -55.70 -45.65 -120.38
CA ARG A 268 -56.70 -46.44 -121.13
C ARG A 268 -58.05 -45.73 -121.16
N ASP A 269 -58.43 -45.10 -120.05
CA ASP A 269 -59.67 -44.31 -119.95
C ASP A 269 -59.60 -43.08 -120.88
N GLU A 270 -58.48 -42.36 -120.93
CA GLU A 270 -58.22 -41.22 -121.83
C GLU A 270 -58.33 -41.60 -123.33
N ALA A 271 -57.79 -42.77 -123.71
CA ALA A 271 -57.93 -43.29 -125.07
C ALA A 271 -59.37 -43.68 -125.41
N TYR A 272 -60.12 -44.18 -124.43
CA TYR A 272 -61.54 -44.53 -124.58
C TYR A 272 -62.43 -43.28 -124.68
N THR A 273 -62.19 -42.24 -123.87
CA THR A 273 -62.95 -40.97 -123.96
C THR A 273 -62.74 -40.26 -125.29
N ALA A 274 -61.50 -40.20 -125.79
CA ALA A 274 -61.21 -39.60 -127.10
C ALA A 274 -61.98 -40.30 -128.25
N MET A 275 -62.12 -41.64 -128.18
CA MET A 275 -62.88 -42.39 -129.18
C MET A 275 -64.41 -42.21 -129.02
N GLN A 276 -64.92 -42.03 -127.79
CA GLN A 276 -66.32 -41.68 -127.57
C GLN A 276 -66.67 -40.27 -128.05
N GLU A 277 -65.76 -39.30 -127.90
CA GLU A 277 -65.96 -37.91 -128.33
C GLU A 277 -66.07 -37.80 -129.86
N ALA A 278 -65.21 -38.51 -130.60
CA ALA A 278 -65.30 -38.59 -132.05
C ALA A 278 -66.68 -39.12 -132.53
N VAL A 279 -67.23 -40.14 -131.86
CA VAL A 279 -68.57 -40.68 -132.16
C VAL A 279 -69.67 -39.67 -131.82
N ARG A 280 -69.54 -38.93 -130.72
CA ARG A 280 -70.51 -37.89 -130.32
C ARG A 280 -70.58 -36.72 -131.29
N MET A 281 -69.44 -36.30 -131.87
CA MET A 281 -69.42 -35.20 -132.85
C MET A 281 -70.26 -35.54 -134.09
N VAL A 282 -70.04 -36.72 -134.68
CA VAL A 282 -70.81 -37.20 -135.85
C VAL A 282 -72.31 -37.34 -135.53
N GLN A 283 -72.66 -37.81 -134.32
CA GLN A 283 -74.05 -37.89 -133.88
C GLN A 283 -74.71 -36.52 -133.68
N ASN A 284 -73.96 -35.48 -133.31
CA ASN A 284 -74.49 -34.14 -133.11
C ASN A 284 -74.72 -33.42 -134.45
N GLU A 285 -73.83 -33.59 -135.44
CA GLU A 285 -74.01 -33.05 -136.80
C GLU A 285 -75.27 -33.59 -137.47
N ALA A 286 -75.53 -34.90 -137.34
CA ALA A 286 -76.77 -35.53 -137.82
C ALA A 286 -78.01 -34.93 -137.14
N ARG A 287 -77.98 -34.74 -135.80
CA ARG A 287 -79.08 -34.17 -135.04
C ARG A 287 -79.38 -32.71 -135.40
N SER A 288 -78.37 -31.89 -135.71
CA SER A 288 -78.61 -30.51 -136.18
C SER A 288 -79.41 -30.49 -137.48
N LEU A 289 -79.06 -31.34 -138.45
CA LEU A 289 -79.78 -31.44 -139.72
C LEU A 289 -81.23 -31.91 -139.53
N ASP A 290 -81.47 -32.90 -138.64
CA ASP A 290 -82.82 -33.32 -138.28
C ASP A 290 -83.64 -32.17 -137.65
N THR A 291 -83.04 -31.36 -136.76
CA THR A 291 -83.75 -30.23 -136.13
C THR A 291 -84.10 -29.10 -137.10
N GLU A 292 -83.27 -28.84 -138.12
CA GLU A 292 -83.58 -27.87 -139.18
C GLU A 292 -84.75 -28.37 -140.04
N ILE A 293 -84.71 -29.64 -140.44
CA ILE A 293 -85.79 -30.29 -141.22
C ILE A 293 -87.12 -30.25 -140.47
N ASP A 294 -87.14 -30.55 -139.18
CA ASP A 294 -88.36 -30.49 -138.36
C ASP A 294 -88.82 -29.06 -138.07
N GLY A 295 -87.91 -28.08 -138.03
CA GLY A 295 -88.24 -26.66 -137.97
C GLY A 295 -89.03 -26.20 -139.20
N PHE A 296 -88.55 -26.54 -140.40
CA PHE A 296 -89.25 -26.19 -141.64
C PHE A 296 -90.63 -26.87 -141.75
N LYS A 297 -90.74 -28.17 -141.41
CA LYS A 297 -92.05 -28.87 -141.39
C LYS A 297 -93.07 -28.16 -140.50
N LYS A 298 -92.68 -27.77 -139.28
CA LYS A 298 -93.56 -27.07 -138.33
C LYS A 298 -94.04 -25.72 -138.87
N SER A 299 -93.14 -24.94 -139.47
CA SER A 299 -93.50 -23.65 -140.07
C SER A 299 -94.53 -23.76 -141.19
N ILE A 300 -94.49 -24.84 -141.98
CA ILE A 300 -95.47 -25.12 -143.04
C ILE A 300 -96.82 -25.50 -142.43
N THR A 301 -96.85 -26.43 -141.48
CA THR A 301 -98.10 -26.84 -140.81
C THR A 301 -98.78 -25.70 -140.07
N GLU A 302 -98.03 -24.76 -139.47
CA GLU A 302 -98.62 -23.61 -138.77
C GLU A 302 -99.33 -22.63 -139.73
N GLU A 303 -98.79 -22.40 -140.93
CA GLU A 303 -99.45 -21.55 -141.93
C GLU A 303 -100.67 -22.23 -142.58
N GLU A 304 -100.61 -23.55 -142.80
CA GLU A 304 -101.75 -24.35 -143.22
C GLU A 304 -102.88 -24.27 -142.18
N GLU A 305 -102.59 -24.53 -140.89
CA GLU A 305 -103.55 -24.40 -139.80
C GLU A 305 -104.13 -22.98 -139.66
N ARG A 306 -103.34 -21.93 -139.87
CA ARG A 306 -103.82 -20.53 -139.84
C ARG A 306 -104.82 -20.26 -140.96
N ASN A 307 -104.57 -20.78 -142.16
CA ASN A 307 -105.45 -20.61 -143.32
C ASN A 307 -106.76 -21.40 -143.15
N GLU A 308 -106.70 -22.63 -142.64
CA GLU A 308 -107.89 -23.40 -142.28
C GLU A 308 -108.74 -22.70 -141.21
N ARG A 309 -108.12 -22.19 -140.13
CA ARG A 309 -108.81 -21.45 -139.06
C ARG A 309 -109.54 -20.21 -139.57
N LEU A 310 -108.92 -19.44 -140.48
CA LEU A 310 -109.56 -18.27 -141.10
C LEU A 310 -110.72 -18.67 -142.02
N THR A 311 -110.57 -19.76 -142.78
CA THR A 311 -111.63 -20.28 -143.66
C THR A 311 -112.83 -20.79 -142.85
N VAL A 312 -112.59 -21.49 -141.73
CA VAL A 312 -113.64 -21.93 -140.80
C VAL A 312 -114.32 -20.73 -140.13
N LEU A 313 -113.58 -19.70 -139.70
CA LEU A 313 -114.16 -18.49 -139.12
C LEU A 313 -115.02 -17.73 -140.13
N LEU A 314 -114.60 -17.62 -141.39
CA LEU A 314 -115.38 -16.99 -142.45
C LEU A 314 -116.70 -17.74 -142.70
N ASN A 315 -116.63 -19.05 -142.96
CA ASN A 315 -117.81 -19.88 -143.21
C ASN A 315 -118.76 -19.92 -142.01
N ARG A 316 -118.21 -19.93 -140.78
CA ARG A 316 -118.99 -19.86 -139.54
C ARG A 316 -119.67 -18.50 -139.39
N SER A 317 -118.98 -17.40 -139.63
CA SER A 317 -119.59 -16.05 -139.57
C SER A 317 -120.71 -15.87 -140.61
N GLN A 318 -120.59 -16.48 -141.79
CA GLN A 318 -121.63 -16.46 -142.82
C GLN A 318 -122.84 -17.32 -142.42
N LEU A 319 -122.63 -18.51 -141.87
CA LEU A 319 -123.69 -19.32 -141.27
C LEU A 319 -124.36 -18.64 -140.07
N ASP A 320 -123.59 -17.94 -139.23
CA ASP A 320 -124.09 -17.17 -138.09
C ASP A 320 -124.91 -15.95 -138.57
N CYS A 321 -124.56 -15.33 -139.71
CA CYS A 321 -125.39 -14.31 -140.37
C CYS A 321 -126.68 -14.89 -140.98
N ASP A 322 -126.61 -16.01 -141.71
CA ASP A 322 -127.79 -16.66 -142.31
C ASP A 322 -128.77 -17.19 -141.25
N THR A 323 -128.25 -17.76 -140.16
CA THR A 323 -129.06 -18.16 -139.00
C THR A 323 -129.60 -16.94 -138.27
N SER A 324 -128.83 -15.85 -138.12
CA SER A 324 -129.33 -14.58 -137.58
C SER A 324 -130.45 -13.99 -138.44
N HIS A 325 -130.37 -14.02 -139.77
CA HIS A 325 -131.47 -13.58 -140.63
C HIS A 325 -132.72 -14.47 -140.51
N LYS A 326 -132.57 -15.79 -140.43
CA LYS A 326 -133.69 -16.71 -140.17
C LYS A 326 -134.29 -16.52 -138.77
N LEU A 327 -133.45 -16.25 -137.76
CA LEU A 327 -133.87 -15.94 -136.39
C LEU A 327 -134.50 -14.56 -136.27
N ILE A 328 -134.10 -13.57 -137.08
CA ILE A 328 -134.78 -12.27 -137.16
C ILE A 328 -136.19 -12.47 -137.73
N ALA A 329 -136.34 -13.21 -138.84
CA ALA A 329 -137.66 -13.56 -139.37
C ALA A 329 -138.51 -14.36 -138.37
N HIS A 330 -137.91 -15.31 -137.65
CA HIS A 330 -138.59 -16.05 -136.57
C HIS A 330 -138.97 -15.13 -135.40
N SER A 331 -138.11 -14.19 -135.02
CA SER A 331 -138.36 -13.22 -133.95
C SER A 331 -139.47 -12.25 -134.32
N GLN A 332 -139.63 -11.89 -135.61
CA GLN A 332 -140.73 -11.06 -136.10
C GLN A 332 -142.07 -11.82 -136.02
N ALA A 333 -142.11 -13.09 -136.44
CA ALA A 333 -143.29 -13.95 -136.25
C ALA A 333 -143.59 -14.21 -134.76
N GLN A 334 -142.57 -14.37 -133.91
CA GLN A 334 -142.73 -14.44 -132.46
C GLN A 334 -143.13 -13.09 -131.85
N GLN A 335 -142.83 -11.96 -132.48
CA GLN A 335 -143.23 -10.62 -132.01
C GLN A 335 -144.74 -10.39 -132.19
N GLU A 336 -145.32 -10.95 -133.27
CA GLU A 336 -146.78 -11.03 -133.46
C GLU A 336 -147.44 -11.93 -132.40
N VAL A 337 -146.82 -13.07 -132.07
CA VAL A 337 -147.26 -13.94 -130.95
C VAL A 337 -147.08 -13.25 -129.59
N LEU A 338 -146.00 -12.50 -129.39
CA LEU A 338 -145.75 -11.70 -128.19
C LEU A 338 -146.76 -10.56 -128.04
N GLN A 339 -147.31 -10.00 -129.13
CA GLN A 339 -148.44 -9.06 -129.03
C GLN A 339 -149.71 -9.73 -128.51
N ALA A 340 -150.02 -10.94 -128.98
CA ALA A 340 -151.13 -11.73 -128.43
C ALA A 340 -150.88 -12.10 -126.96
N GLN A 341 -149.66 -12.52 -126.61
CA GLN A 341 -149.29 -12.84 -125.23
C GLN A 341 -149.18 -11.60 -124.33
N TYR A 342 -148.90 -10.40 -124.85
CA TYR A 342 -148.94 -9.15 -124.09
C TYR A 342 -150.35 -8.79 -123.60
N SER A 343 -151.39 -9.20 -124.32
CA SER A 343 -152.77 -9.13 -123.82
C SER A 343 -153.04 -10.08 -122.63
N THR A 344 -152.22 -11.12 -122.47
CA THR A 344 -152.25 -12.02 -121.31
C THR A 344 -151.34 -11.55 -120.16
N TYR A 345 -150.24 -10.83 -120.46
CA TYR A 345 -149.36 -10.22 -119.46
C TYR A 345 -150.13 -9.33 -118.48
N THR A 346 -151.03 -8.46 -118.96
CA THR A 346 -151.78 -7.51 -118.11
C THR A 346 -152.67 -8.19 -117.06
N ARG A 347 -153.03 -9.47 -117.23
CA ARG A 347 -153.86 -10.20 -116.25
C ARG A 347 -153.02 -10.87 -115.16
N VAL A 348 -151.91 -11.52 -115.52
CA VAL A 348 -151.04 -12.23 -114.58
C VAL A 348 -150.17 -11.27 -113.77
N LEU A 349 -149.73 -10.15 -114.36
CA LEU A 349 -148.93 -9.16 -113.64
C LEU A 349 -149.65 -8.65 -112.38
N GLN A 350 -150.95 -8.32 -112.52
CA GLN A 350 -151.81 -7.89 -111.40
C GLN A 350 -151.97 -8.94 -110.28
N GLU A 351 -151.81 -10.23 -110.60
CA GLU A 351 -151.84 -11.30 -109.59
C GLU A 351 -150.48 -11.39 -108.89
N THR A 352 -149.38 -11.29 -109.63
CA THR A 352 -148.02 -11.32 -109.07
C THR A 352 -147.68 -10.07 -108.24
N GLU A 353 -148.11 -8.87 -108.64
CA GLU A 353 -147.91 -7.64 -107.85
C GLU A 353 -148.58 -7.73 -106.47
N ARG A 354 -149.74 -8.40 -106.36
CA ARG A 354 -150.39 -8.69 -105.07
C ARG A 354 -149.58 -9.66 -104.20
N THR A 355 -148.86 -10.60 -104.80
CA THR A 355 -147.96 -11.52 -104.06
C THR A 355 -146.64 -10.84 -103.69
N LEU A 356 -146.09 -10.00 -104.57
CA LEU A 356 -144.86 -9.27 -104.32
C LEU A 356 -145.07 -8.20 -103.24
N ALA A 357 -146.22 -7.52 -103.21
CA ALA A 357 -146.62 -6.63 -102.13
C ALA A 357 -146.66 -7.31 -100.75
N ARG A 358 -147.11 -8.58 -100.67
CA ARG A 358 -147.05 -9.38 -99.43
C ARG A 358 -145.60 -9.66 -99.03
N VAL A 359 -144.79 -10.19 -99.94
CA VAL A 359 -143.39 -10.53 -99.67
C VAL A 359 -142.55 -9.28 -99.36
N THR A 360 -142.83 -8.12 -99.95
CA THR A 360 -142.18 -6.85 -99.56
C THR A 360 -142.65 -6.37 -98.19
N GLY A 361 -143.88 -6.68 -97.77
CA GLY A 361 -144.34 -6.49 -96.40
C GLY A 361 -143.55 -7.35 -95.42
N ASP A 362 -143.41 -8.64 -95.72
CA ASP A 362 -142.60 -9.59 -94.93
C ASP A 362 -141.12 -9.16 -94.89
N CYS A 363 -140.55 -8.76 -96.03
CA CYS A 363 -139.19 -8.22 -96.11
C CYS A 363 -139.03 -6.88 -95.36
N ALA A 364 -140.05 -6.00 -95.34
CA ALA A 364 -140.01 -4.78 -94.55
C ALA A 364 -140.05 -5.07 -93.04
N VAL A 365 -140.81 -6.08 -92.62
CA VAL A 365 -140.79 -6.59 -91.22
C VAL A 365 -139.41 -7.16 -90.88
N ARG A 366 -138.84 -8.04 -91.72
CA ARG A 366 -137.49 -8.58 -91.51
C ARG A 366 -136.39 -7.52 -91.61
N GLN A 367 -136.54 -6.50 -92.44
CA GLN A 367 -135.63 -5.34 -92.48
C GLN A 367 -135.79 -4.46 -91.24
N GLY A 368 -136.99 -4.33 -90.67
CA GLY A 368 -137.22 -3.71 -89.37
C GLY A 368 -136.52 -4.45 -88.23
N GLU A 369 -136.65 -5.78 -88.19
CA GLU A 369 -135.91 -6.63 -87.24
C GLU A 369 -134.39 -6.50 -87.41
N VAL A 370 -133.88 -6.53 -88.65
CA VAL A 370 -132.46 -6.35 -88.94
C VAL A 370 -131.98 -4.93 -88.64
N ALA A 371 -132.80 -3.89 -88.82
CA ALA A 371 -132.48 -2.52 -88.46
C ALA A 371 -132.44 -2.33 -86.93
N GLU A 372 -133.37 -2.95 -86.19
CA GLU A 372 -133.39 -2.91 -84.73
C GLU A 372 -132.17 -3.66 -84.14
N LEU A 373 -131.80 -4.81 -84.73
CA LEU A 373 -130.57 -5.55 -84.38
C LEU A 373 -129.31 -4.76 -84.76
N ARG A 374 -129.27 -4.08 -85.91
CA ARG A 374 -128.15 -3.17 -86.27
C ARG A 374 -128.05 -1.99 -85.30
N ARG A 375 -129.18 -1.42 -84.88
CA ARG A 375 -129.23 -0.34 -83.87
C ARG A 375 -128.77 -0.80 -82.47
N GLN A 376 -128.90 -2.09 -82.16
CA GLN A 376 -128.32 -2.69 -80.96
C GLN A 376 -126.80 -2.91 -81.13
N MET A 377 -126.37 -3.49 -82.25
CA MET A 377 -124.95 -3.67 -82.60
C MET A 377 -124.17 -2.35 -82.66
N GLU A 378 -124.76 -1.27 -83.19
CA GLU A 378 -124.13 0.06 -83.26
C GLU A 378 -123.96 0.70 -81.88
N LYS A 379 -124.87 0.43 -80.93
CA LYS A 379 -124.74 0.86 -79.53
C LYS A 379 -123.68 0.08 -78.77
N GLU A 380 -123.54 -1.22 -79.03
CA GLU A 380 -122.45 -2.03 -78.48
C GLU A 380 -121.10 -1.69 -79.14
N ALA A 381 -121.09 -1.30 -80.41
CA ALA A 381 -119.89 -0.81 -81.09
C ALA A 381 -119.43 0.56 -80.56
N SER A 382 -120.36 1.49 -80.25
CA SER A 382 -120.01 2.78 -79.65
C SER A 382 -119.42 2.64 -78.25
N THR A 383 -119.95 1.73 -77.42
CA THR A 383 -119.38 1.47 -76.08
C THR A 383 -118.04 0.74 -76.14
N ARG A 384 -117.78 -0.05 -77.20
CA ARG A 384 -116.47 -0.67 -77.45
C ARG A 384 -115.39 0.36 -77.82
N LEU A 385 -115.70 1.27 -78.76
CA LEU A 385 -114.76 2.30 -79.21
C LEU A 385 -114.38 3.28 -78.09
N GLU A 386 -115.33 3.67 -77.23
CA GLU A 386 -115.05 4.52 -76.05
C GLU A 386 -114.14 3.87 -74.99
N LEU A 387 -113.93 2.55 -75.05
CA LEU A 387 -113.00 1.82 -74.19
C LEU A 387 -111.64 1.60 -74.87
N GLU A 388 -111.60 1.46 -76.20
CA GLU A 388 -110.35 1.32 -76.96
C GLU A 388 -109.53 2.64 -76.98
N ASP A 389 -110.18 3.80 -77.14
CA ASP A 389 -109.49 5.11 -77.08
C ASP A 389 -108.86 5.43 -75.71
N LYS A 390 -109.44 4.91 -74.62
CA LYS A 390 -108.92 5.08 -73.25
C LYS A 390 -107.73 4.15 -72.94
N ILE A 391 -107.48 3.13 -73.76
CA ILE A 391 -106.34 2.21 -73.63
C ILE A 391 -105.20 2.65 -74.56
N MET A 392 -105.50 3.07 -75.79
CA MET A 392 -104.48 3.49 -76.77
C MET A 392 -103.73 4.76 -76.33
N THR A 393 -104.41 5.70 -75.68
CA THR A 393 -103.80 6.89 -75.07
C THR A 393 -102.82 6.56 -73.94
N LYS A 394 -102.95 5.41 -73.28
CA LYS A 394 -102.07 4.97 -72.18
C LYS A 394 -100.81 4.21 -72.63
N MET A 395 -100.82 3.60 -73.81
CA MET A 395 -99.67 2.82 -74.31
C MET A 395 -98.68 3.64 -75.13
N GLN A 396 -99.09 4.77 -75.72
CA GLN A 396 -98.19 5.66 -76.48
C GLN A 396 -97.21 6.45 -75.60
N GLU A 397 -97.45 6.57 -74.29
CA GLU A 397 -96.63 7.40 -73.38
C GLU A 397 -95.32 6.76 -72.87
N HIS A 398 -95.18 5.42 -72.91
CA HIS A 398 -94.28 4.74 -71.96
C HIS A 398 -93.04 3.96 -72.47
N LEU A 399 -92.80 3.79 -73.78
CA LEU A 399 -91.73 2.88 -74.27
C LEU A 399 -90.59 3.49 -75.10
N THR A 400 -90.57 4.81 -75.38
CA THR A 400 -89.51 5.45 -76.19
C THR A 400 -88.87 6.70 -75.55
N HIS A 401 -88.92 6.84 -74.22
CA HIS A 401 -88.19 7.89 -73.49
C HIS A 401 -86.70 7.55 -73.26
N GLY A 402 -85.93 7.49 -74.34
CA GLY A 402 -84.48 7.59 -74.28
C GLY A 402 -84.00 9.01 -73.91
N GLN A 403 -82.82 9.11 -73.29
CA GLN A 403 -81.93 10.28 -73.18
C GLN A 403 -82.46 11.64 -72.65
N ALA A 404 -83.77 11.84 -72.40
CA ALA A 404 -84.28 13.01 -71.68
C ALA A 404 -83.89 13.03 -70.17
N ALA A 405 -83.61 11.85 -69.61
CA ALA A 405 -83.44 11.60 -68.17
C ALA A 405 -82.24 12.28 -67.48
N LYS A 406 -81.31 12.92 -68.22
CA LYS A 406 -80.14 13.61 -67.63
C LYS A 406 -80.28 15.14 -67.57
N TYR A 407 -81.17 15.75 -68.36
CA TYR A 407 -81.54 17.16 -68.19
C TYR A 407 -82.81 17.34 -67.34
N SER A 408 -83.77 16.40 -67.42
CA SER A 408 -84.92 16.40 -66.52
C SER A 408 -84.50 16.30 -65.04
N ARG A 409 -83.38 15.64 -64.72
CA ARG A 409 -82.88 15.48 -63.34
C ARG A 409 -82.61 16.79 -62.60
N ARG A 410 -82.27 17.88 -63.31
CA ARG A 410 -82.11 19.24 -62.74
C ARG A 410 -83.40 20.06 -62.70
N LEU A 411 -84.44 19.63 -63.43
CA LEU A 411 -85.81 20.13 -63.26
C LEU A 411 -86.54 19.37 -62.13
N ILE A 412 -86.19 18.10 -61.93
CA ILE A 412 -86.68 17.22 -60.86
C ILE A 412 -86.36 17.78 -59.47
N GLU A 413 -85.25 18.48 -59.28
CA GLU A 413 -84.94 19.19 -58.01
C GLU A 413 -85.91 20.36 -57.73
N LYS A 414 -86.53 20.96 -58.75
CA LYS A 414 -87.58 21.99 -58.59
C LYS A 414 -88.98 21.39 -58.48
N MET A 415 -89.23 20.28 -59.20
CA MET A 415 -90.40 19.42 -58.98
C MET A 415 -90.38 18.77 -57.58
N ALA A 416 -89.22 18.56 -56.96
CA ALA A 416 -89.11 17.99 -55.62
C ALA A 416 -89.71 18.90 -54.53
N GLY A 417 -89.68 20.23 -54.71
CA GLY A 417 -90.38 21.17 -53.82
C GLY A 417 -91.91 21.05 -53.91
N HIS A 418 -92.45 20.87 -55.12
CA HIS A 418 -93.87 20.54 -55.28
C HIS A 418 -94.19 19.10 -54.89
N LYS A 419 -93.20 18.20 -54.93
CA LYS A 419 -93.34 16.87 -54.38
C LYS A 419 -93.48 16.92 -52.86
N THR A 420 -92.71 17.73 -52.13
CA THR A 420 -92.91 17.87 -50.67
C THR A 420 -94.29 18.42 -50.29
N ASP A 421 -94.87 19.32 -51.09
CA ASP A 421 -96.27 19.78 -50.89
C ASP A 421 -97.30 18.68 -51.18
N ARG A 422 -97.00 17.78 -52.14
CA ARG A 422 -97.83 16.60 -52.46
C ARG A 422 -97.57 15.41 -51.55
N ASP A 423 -96.40 15.30 -50.95
CA ASP A 423 -96.05 14.35 -49.90
C ASP A 423 -96.81 14.74 -48.61
N LEU A 424 -97.06 16.04 -48.37
CA LEU A 424 -97.98 16.52 -47.32
C LEU A 424 -99.44 16.09 -47.59
N GLN A 425 -99.91 16.14 -48.85
CA GLN A 425 -101.24 15.63 -49.22
C GLN A 425 -101.29 14.10 -49.27
N LEU A 426 -100.19 13.42 -49.59
CA LEU A 426 -100.07 11.97 -49.45
C LEU A 426 -100.12 11.59 -47.97
N SER A 427 -99.57 12.37 -47.03
CA SER A 427 -99.75 12.09 -45.59
C SER A 427 -101.21 12.20 -45.12
N GLN A 428 -102.05 12.96 -45.84
CA GLN A 428 -103.51 13.01 -45.60
C GLN A 428 -104.19 11.77 -46.20
N VAL A 429 -103.83 11.40 -47.44
CA VAL A 429 -104.34 10.18 -48.10
C VAL A 429 -103.82 8.90 -47.42
N GLU A 430 -102.64 8.91 -46.79
CA GLU A 430 -102.09 7.80 -46.01
C GLU A 430 -102.84 7.64 -44.68
N ASN A 431 -103.38 8.71 -44.09
CA ASN A 431 -104.33 8.63 -42.98
C ASN A 431 -105.70 8.11 -43.43
N GLU A 432 -106.19 8.49 -44.63
CA GLU A 432 -107.41 7.91 -45.21
C GLU A 432 -107.22 6.43 -45.57
N VAL A 433 -106.03 6.04 -46.06
CA VAL A 433 -105.62 4.64 -46.28
C VAL A 433 -105.44 3.90 -44.95
N ALA A 434 -105.01 4.55 -43.87
CA ALA A 434 -105.05 3.96 -42.52
C ALA A 434 -106.50 3.69 -42.06
N GLN A 435 -107.46 4.56 -42.42
CA GLN A 435 -108.89 4.35 -42.20
C GLN A 435 -109.47 3.20 -43.06
N VAL A 436 -109.10 3.13 -44.33
CA VAL A 436 -109.54 2.05 -45.24
C VAL A 436 -108.88 0.71 -44.91
N THR A 437 -107.63 0.70 -44.42
CA THR A 437 -106.98 -0.52 -43.94
C THR A 437 -107.57 -1.00 -42.61
N LEU A 438 -108.04 -0.10 -41.73
CA LEU A 438 -108.88 -0.48 -40.58
C LEU A 438 -110.17 -1.19 -41.05
N GLY A 439 -110.87 -0.63 -42.04
CA GLY A 439 -112.03 -1.27 -42.67
C GLY A 439 -111.70 -2.61 -43.35
N SER A 440 -110.49 -2.77 -43.90
CA SER A 440 -110.02 -4.04 -44.46
C SER A 440 -109.72 -5.08 -43.37
N ALA A 441 -109.25 -4.66 -42.19
CA ALA A 441 -109.07 -5.52 -41.03
C ALA A 441 -110.42 -5.94 -40.43
N GLU A 442 -111.41 -5.05 -40.39
CA GLU A 442 -112.80 -5.40 -40.04
C GLU A 442 -113.40 -6.40 -41.04
N ALA A 443 -113.07 -6.30 -42.33
CA ALA A 443 -113.45 -7.29 -43.33
C ALA A 443 -112.69 -8.63 -43.17
N ALA A 444 -111.41 -8.59 -42.77
CA ALA A 444 -110.63 -9.80 -42.45
C ALA A 444 -111.20 -10.55 -41.22
N VAL A 445 -111.63 -9.83 -40.18
CA VAL A 445 -112.33 -10.42 -39.02
C VAL A 445 -113.68 -11.04 -39.43
N ARG A 446 -114.39 -10.46 -40.41
CA ARG A 446 -115.59 -11.09 -41.01
C ARG A 446 -115.25 -12.35 -41.81
N LEU A 447 -114.10 -12.41 -42.47
CA LEU A 447 -113.62 -13.62 -43.15
C LEU A 447 -113.19 -14.72 -42.16
N GLU A 448 -112.57 -14.37 -41.03
CA GLU A 448 -112.33 -15.33 -39.93
C GLU A 448 -113.63 -15.83 -39.28
N ALA A 449 -114.65 -14.97 -39.16
CA ALA A 449 -115.97 -15.40 -38.70
C ALA A 449 -116.63 -16.40 -39.67
N LEU A 450 -116.51 -16.17 -40.99
CA LEU A 450 -116.97 -17.12 -42.01
C LEU A 450 -116.14 -18.40 -42.06
N ALA A 451 -114.84 -18.36 -41.72
CA ALA A 451 -114.01 -19.55 -41.54
C ALA A 451 -114.46 -20.42 -40.36
N ARG A 452 -115.01 -19.83 -39.29
CA ARG A 452 -115.66 -20.60 -38.20
C ARG A 452 -116.96 -21.26 -38.66
N VAL A 453 -117.76 -20.58 -39.48
CA VAL A 453 -118.96 -21.19 -40.11
C VAL A 453 -118.59 -22.33 -41.07
N LEU A 454 -117.44 -22.24 -41.76
CA LEU A 454 -116.91 -23.36 -42.54
C LEU A 454 -116.49 -24.54 -41.65
N ALA A 455 -115.92 -24.32 -40.47
CA ALA A 455 -115.64 -25.39 -39.51
C ALA A 455 -116.91 -26.04 -38.94
N GLU A 456 -117.98 -25.28 -38.74
CA GLU A 456 -119.32 -25.81 -38.40
C GLU A 456 -119.91 -26.63 -39.56
N LEU A 457 -119.69 -26.22 -40.82
CA LEU A 457 -120.06 -26.98 -42.01
C LEU A 457 -119.20 -28.26 -42.17
N GLU A 458 -117.93 -28.26 -41.76
CA GLU A 458 -117.13 -29.50 -41.64
C GLU A 458 -117.66 -30.43 -40.54
N GLN A 459 -118.30 -29.89 -39.51
CA GLN A 459 -119.02 -30.69 -38.51
C GLN A 459 -120.34 -31.25 -39.08
N GLN A 460 -121.01 -30.53 -39.97
CA GLN A 460 -122.13 -31.07 -40.76
C GLN A 460 -121.67 -32.11 -41.80
N MET A 461 -120.47 -31.97 -42.38
CA MET A 461 -119.85 -33.00 -43.23
C MET A 461 -119.59 -34.29 -42.44
N LYS A 462 -119.23 -34.22 -41.15
CA LYS A 462 -119.18 -35.41 -40.27
C LYS A 462 -120.57 -36.03 -40.05
N GLY A 463 -121.63 -35.22 -39.92
CA GLY A 463 -123.01 -35.71 -39.94
C GLY A 463 -123.44 -36.32 -41.29
N GLN A 464 -122.90 -35.84 -42.41
CA GLN A 464 -123.07 -36.49 -43.72
C GLN A 464 -122.19 -37.75 -43.87
N HIS A 465 -121.12 -37.88 -43.10
CA HIS A 465 -120.33 -39.11 -42.99
C HIS A 465 -121.11 -40.22 -42.24
N GLU A 466 -121.94 -39.86 -41.26
CA GLU A 466 -122.92 -40.78 -40.65
C GLU A 466 -124.03 -41.18 -41.64
N LEU A 467 -124.38 -40.32 -42.61
CA LEU A 467 -125.22 -40.68 -43.76
C LEU A 467 -124.47 -41.58 -44.76
N LEU A 468 -123.17 -41.40 -44.96
CA LEU A 468 -122.35 -42.35 -45.73
C LEU A 468 -122.31 -43.72 -45.08
N SER A 469 -122.35 -43.83 -43.75
CA SER A 469 -122.49 -45.13 -43.07
C SER A 469 -123.89 -45.76 -43.24
N ARG A 470 -124.93 -44.95 -43.51
CA ARG A 470 -126.21 -45.49 -44.02
C ARG A 470 -126.11 -45.98 -45.48
N ASN A 471 -125.17 -45.44 -46.27
CA ASN A 471 -124.87 -45.94 -47.62
C ASN A 471 -123.89 -47.14 -47.58
N GLU A 472 -123.10 -47.32 -46.53
CA GLU A 472 -122.45 -48.62 -46.23
C GLU A 472 -123.50 -49.71 -45.99
N ALA A 473 -124.69 -49.37 -45.48
CA ALA A 473 -125.82 -50.30 -45.46
C ALA A 473 -126.36 -50.66 -46.88
N GLU A 474 -125.99 -49.92 -47.94
CA GLU A 474 -126.19 -50.34 -49.33
C GLU A 474 -125.04 -51.21 -49.87
N ILE A 475 -123.84 -51.17 -49.27
CA ILE A 475 -122.79 -52.18 -49.52
C ILE A 475 -123.28 -53.55 -49.04
N SER A 476 -124.10 -53.64 -47.98
CA SER A 476 -124.82 -54.89 -47.64
C SER A 476 -125.69 -55.43 -48.78
N LYS A 477 -126.17 -54.61 -49.72
CA LYS A 477 -126.87 -55.11 -50.92
C LYS A 477 -125.89 -55.75 -51.93
N GLN A 478 -124.67 -55.22 -52.06
CA GLN A 478 -123.65 -55.84 -52.91
C GLN A 478 -123.04 -57.12 -52.30
N ILE A 479 -123.00 -57.23 -50.96
CA ILE A 479 -122.62 -58.47 -50.28
C ILE A 479 -123.58 -59.63 -50.61
N THR A 480 -124.90 -59.38 -50.74
CA THR A 480 -125.85 -60.41 -51.21
C THR A 480 -125.61 -60.93 -52.63
N VAL A 481 -124.78 -60.24 -53.42
CA VAL A 481 -124.33 -60.72 -54.75
C VAL A 481 -123.09 -61.60 -54.63
N MET A 482 -122.24 -61.41 -53.60
CA MET A 482 -121.16 -62.36 -53.28
C MET A 482 -121.70 -63.67 -52.69
N GLU A 483 -122.75 -63.62 -51.86
CA GLU A 483 -123.41 -64.82 -51.31
C GLU A 483 -123.93 -65.76 -52.42
N ARG A 484 -124.39 -65.21 -53.54
CA ARG A 484 -124.82 -65.99 -54.73
C ARG A 484 -123.67 -66.69 -55.46
N LYS A 485 -122.41 -66.26 -55.28
CA LYS A 485 -121.22 -66.98 -55.78
C LYS A 485 -120.63 -67.92 -54.72
N GLN A 486 -120.82 -67.63 -53.43
CA GLN A 486 -120.46 -68.56 -52.34
C GLN A 486 -121.32 -69.85 -52.38
N ALA A 487 -122.60 -69.75 -52.74
CA ALA A 487 -123.52 -70.89 -52.88
C ALA A 487 -123.14 -71.90 -53.98
N THR A 488 -122.27 -71.54 -54.92
CA THR A 488 -121.72 -72.48 -55.92
C THR A 488 -120.45 -73.20 -55.45
N ILE A 489 -119.80 -72.73 -54.39
CA ILE A 489 -118.58 -73.34 -53.82
C ILE A 489 -118.96 -74.43 -52.78
N THR A 490 -120.05 -74.23 -52.03
CA THR A 490 -120.56 -75.22 -51.07
C THR A 490 -121.10 -76.50 -51.72
N VAL A 491 -121.59 -76.42 -52.96
CA VAL A 491 -122.08 -77.60 -53.72
C VAL A 491 -120.94 -78.53 -54.17
N TYR A 492 -119.72 -78.01 -54.34
CA TYR A 492 -118.54 -78.84 -54.64
C TYR A 492 -117.87 -79.39 -53.37
N ASN A 493 -117.84 -78.64 -52.26
CA ASN A 493 -117.26 -79.12 -51.00
C ASN A 493 -118.08 -80.26 -50.35
N ASN A 494 -119.42 -80.21 -50.41
CA ASN A 494 -120.27 -81.29 -49.90
C ASN A 494 -120.12 -82.64 -50.64
N LYS A 495 -119.46 -82.65 -51.82
CA LYS A 495 -119.11 -83.87 -52.57
C LYS A 495 -117.73 -84.45 -52.21
N ILE A 496 -116.92 -83.70 -51.47
CA ILE A 496 -115.58 -84.11 -51.02
C ILE A 496 -115.66 -84.73 -49.61
N GLU A 497 -116.56 -84.25 -48.75
CA GLU A 497 -116.74 -84.81 -47.39
C GLU A 497 -117.46 -86.18 -47.38
N GLN A 498 -118.25 -86.51 -48.41
CA GLN A 498 -118.92 -87.82 -48.52
C GLN A 498 -118.03 -88.96 -49.07
N ILE A 499 -116.83 -88.67 -49.60
CA ILE A 499 -115.89 -89.71 -50.06
C ILE A 499 -114.88 -90.09 -48.97
N ASN A 500 -114.59 -89.18 -48.03
CA ASN A 500 -113.66 -89.42 -46.92
C ASN A 500 -114.24 -90.28 -45.78
N ALA A 501 -115.53 -90.63 -45.81
CA ALA A 501 -116.17 -91.46 -44.79
C ALA A 501 -116.09 -92.98 -45.06
N ASP A 502 -115.98 -93.41 -46.33
CA ASP A 502 -116.27 -94.81 -46.73
C ASP A 502 -115.10 -95.61 -47.33
N THR A 503 -113.86 -95.07 -47.39
CA THR A 503 -112.67 -95.91 -47.64
C THR A 503 -111.46 -95.46 -46.81
N GLY A 504 -110.92 -96.40 -46.03
CA GLY A 504 -109.75 -96.16 -45.18
C GLY A 504 -108.45 -96.78 -45.71
N HIS A 505 -107.34 -96.28 -45.15
CA HIS A 505 -105.96 -96.78 -45.22
C HIS A 505 -105.17 -96.66 -46.54
N LYS A 506 -103.95 -96.10 -46.38
CA LYS A 506 -102.68 -96.45 -47.07
C LYS A 506 -102.56 -96.04 -48.55
N ASP A 507 -101.43 -95.57 -49.08
CA ASP A 507 -100.04 -95.50 -48.60
C ASP A 507 -99.31 -94.20 -49.05
N LEU A 508 -98.04 -94.06 -48.64
CA LEU A 508 -97.09 -92.96 -48.90
C LEU A 508 -96.97 -92.52 -50.38
N GLY A 509 -96.71 -91.22 -50.62
CA GLY A 509 -96.40 -90.72 -51.97
C GLY A 509 -95.79 -89.32 -52.06
N VAL A 510 -94.53 -89.26 -52.52
CA VAL A 510 -93.74 -88.18 -53.19
C VAL A 510 -93.76 -86.73 -52.65
N LEU A 511 -94.87 -86.19 -52.13
CA LEU A 511 -95.00 -84.81 -51.66
C LEU A 511 -94.21 -84.55 -50.38
N GLU A 512 -94.07 -85.54 -49.48
CA GLU A 512 -93.23 -85.42 -48.28
C GLU A 512 -91.74 -85.19 -48.62
N VAL A 513 -91.25 -85.71 -49.75
CA VAL A 513 -89.88 -85.43 -50.23
C VAL A 513 -89.73 -83.98 -50.70
N ARG A 514 -90.81 -83.33 -51.15
CA ARG A 514 -90.78 -81.92 -51.56
C ARG A 514 -90.97 -80.97 -50.37
N VAL A 515 -91.77 -81.36 -49.38
CA VAL A 515 -91.81 -80.69 -48.07
C VAL A 515 -90.44 -80.75 -47.39
N ASN A 516 -89.80 -81.92 -47.35
CA ASN A 516 -88.46 -82.11 -46.78
C ASN A 516 -87.32 -81.42 -47.57
N LYS A 517 -87.56 -80.95 -48.80
CA LYS A 517 -86.65 -80.05 -49.52
C LYS A 517 -86.88 -78.59 -49.16
N LEU A 518 -88.14 -78.14 -49.11
CA LEU A 518 -88.49 -76.78 -48.70
C LEU A 518 -88.15 -76.51 -47.22
N THR A 519 -88.23 -77.50 -46.34
CA THR A 519 -87.74 -77.36 -44.95
C THR A 519 -86.22 -77.27 -44.89
N LYS A 520 -85.47 -77.99 -45.76
CA LYS A 520 -84.02 -77.83 -45.87
C LYS A 520 -83.63 -76.45 -46.40
N GLU A 521 -84.29 -75.96 -47.45
CA GLU A 521 -84.07 -74.60 -47.98
C GLU A 521 -84.40 -73.53 -46.90
N LEU A 522 -85.41 -73.75 -46.05
CA LEU A 522 -85.70 -72.92 -44.88
C LEU A 522 -84.69 -73.06 -43.73
N GLU A 523 -84.12 -74.24 -43.51
CA GLU A 523 -83.03 -74.48 -42.55
C GLU A 523 -81.72 -73.84 -43.00
N GLU A 524 -81.43 -73.85 -44.31
CA GLU A 524 -80.31 -73.17 -44.95
C GLU A 524 -80.42 -71.65 -44.80
N VAL A 525 -81.54 -71.03 -45.22
CA VAL A 525 -81.81 -69.59 -44.97
C VAL A 525 -81.85 -69.26 -43.46
N GLY A 526 -82.33 -70.21 -42.63
CA GLY A 526 -82.30 -70.11 -41.17
C GLY A 526 -80.89 -70.18 -40.59
N SER A 527 -79.93 -70.81 -41.27
CA SER A 527 -78.51 -70.84 -40.93
C SER A 527 -77.81 -69.55 -41.36
N GLU A 528 -78.06 -69.06 -42.57
CA GLU A 528 -77.58 -67.76 -43.07
C GLU A 528 -78.04 -66.61 -42.17
N MET A 529 -79.30 -66.61 -41.72
CA MET A 529 -79.80 -65.62 -40.76
C MET A 529 -79.08 -65.71 -39.40
N LYS A 530 -78.69 -66.90 -38.94
CA LYS A 530 -77.91 -67.07 -37.71
C LYS A 530 -76.47 -66.57 -37.90
N GLU A 531 -75.85 -66.82 -39.03
CA GLU A 531 -74.52 -66.32 -39.37
C GLU A 531 -74.49 -64.79 -39.47
N GLN A 532 -75.47 -64.17 -40.13
CA GLN A 532 -75.58 -62.70 -40.17
C GLN A 532 -75.83 -62.10 -38.78
N LYS A 533 -76.64 -62.76 -37.93
CA LYS A 533 -76.82 -62.34 -36.52
C LYS A 533 -75.52 -62.46 -35.71
N GLN A 534 -74.73 -63.52 -35.92
CA GLN A 534 -73.41 -63.65 -35.29
C GLN A 534 -72.42 -62.60 -35.80
N TYR A 535 -72.43 -62.31 -37.10
CA TYR A 535 -71.60 -61.26 -37.69
C TYR A 535 -71.94 -59.88 -37.12
N TRP A 536 -73.24 -59.56 -37.01
CA TRP A 536 -73.71 -58.32 -36.39
C TRP A 536 -73.34 -58.24 -34.90
N LEU A 537 -73.45 -59.33 -34.14
CA LEU A 537 -72.99 -59.37 -32.75
C LEU A 537 -71.48 -59.13 -32.62
N ARG A 538 -70.64 -59.74 -33.46
CA ARG A 538 -69.18 -59.48 -33.49
C ARG A 538 -68.88 -58.02 -33.81
N GLN A 539 -69.54 -57.44 -34.81
CA GLN A 539 -69.40 -56.03 -35.16
C GLN A 539 -69.85 -55.10 -34.00
N GLN A 540 -70.91 -55.47 -33.27
CA GLN A 540 -71.35 -54.72 -32.09
C GLN A 540 -70.37 -54.86 -30.91
N GLU A 541 -69.78 -56.04 -30.69
CA GLU A 541 -68.72 -56.25 -29.69
C GLU A 541 -67.46 -55.44 -30.02
N GLU A 542 -67.03 -55.41 -31.29
CA GLU A 542 -65.93 -54.56 -31.76
C GLU A 542 -66.23 -53.07 -31.56
N LEU A 543 -67.44 -52.61 -31.89
CA LEU A 543 -67.86 -51.23 -31.71
C LEU A 543 -67.91 -50.85 -30.21
N VAL A 544 -68.38 -51.74 -29.34
CA VAL A 544 -68.34 -51.56 -27.88
C VAL A 544 -66.90 -51.54 -27.35
N ARG A 545 -66.00 -52.40 -27.86
CA ARG A 545 -64.57 -52.38 -27.52
C ARG A 545 -63.93 -51.04 -27.90
N LEU A 546 -64.09 -50.60 -29.14
CA LEU A 546 -63.56 -49.32 -29.63
C LEU A 546 -64.14 -48.13 -28.86
N ASN A 547 -65.41 -48.18 -28.45
CA ASN A 547 -66.03 -47.12 -27.67
C ASN A 547 -65.49 -47.08 -26.22
N ARG A 548 -65.18 -48.22 -25.61
CA ARG A 548 -64.46 -48.29 -24.32
C ARG A 548 -63.04 -47.75 -24.45
N GLU A 549 -62.28 -48.18 -25.47
CA GLU A 549 -60.93 -47.68 -25.73
C GLU A 549 -60.91 -46.16 -25.95
N ARG A 550 -61.90 -45.61 -26.65
CA ARG A 550 -62.11 -44.16 -26.78
C ARG A 550 -62.41 -43.47 -25.44
N GLN A 551 -63.19 -44.10 -24.56
CA GLN A 551 -63.47 -43.57 -23.22
C GLN A 551 -62.22 -43.57 -22.34
N ASP A 552 -61.41 -44.64 -22.39
CA ASP A 552 -60.13 -44.72 -21.67
C ASP A 552 -59.11 -43.70 -22.20
N GLN A 553 -59.03 -43.50 -23.51
CA GLN A 553 -58.23 -42.44 -24.14
C GLN A 553 -58.70 -41.04 -23.72
N SER A 554 -60.02 -40.81 -23.62
CA SER A 554 -60.57 -39.55 -23.10
C SER A 554 -60.22 -39.31 -21.63
N ALA A 555 -60.31 -40.35 -20.79
CA ALA A 555 -59.94 -40.27 -19.38
C ALA A 555 -58.43 -40.00 -19.19
N THR A 556 -57.57 -40.65 -19.96
CA THR A 556 -56.11 -40.39 -19.93
C THR A 556 -55.77 -39.00 -20.47
N LEU A 557 -56.47 -38.48 -21.49
CA LEU A 557 -56.33 -37.08 -21.93
C LEU A 557 -56.70 -36.08 -20.83
N LEU A 558 -57.79 -36.28 -20.11
CA LEU A 558 -58.18 -35.43 -18.97
C LEU A 558 -57.16 -35.51 -17.82
N ALA A 559 -56.61 -36.69 -17.54
CA ALA A 559 -55.54 -36.88 -16.56
C ALA A 559 -54.24 -36.17 -16.99
N LEU A 560 -53.91 -36.17 -18.29
CA LEU A 560 -52.75 -35.44 -18.83
C LEU A 560 -52.98 -33.92 -18.82
N GLN A 561 -54.17 -33.43 -19.14
CA GLN A 561 -54.52 -32.01 -19.05
C GLN A 561 -54.45 -31.49 -17.62
N THR A 562 -54.98 -32.21 -16.64
CA THR A 562 -54.86 -31.85 -15.21
C THR A 562 -53.42 -31.92 -14.72
N ARG A 563 -52.62 -32.88 -15.18
CA ARG A 563 -51.17 -32.91 -14.91
C ARG A 563 -50.43 -31.72 -15.54
N LEU A 564 -50.81 -31.31 -16.75
CA LEU A 564 -50.24 -30.15 -17.44
C LEU A 564 -50.54 -28.84 -16.68
N THR A 565 -51.78 -28.62 -16.25
CA THR A 565 -52.14 -27.41 -15.49
C THR A 565 -51.47 -27.37 -14.12
N ILE A 566 -51.31 -28.50 -13.43
CA ILE A 566 -50.51 -28.60 -12.20
C ILE A 566 -49.05 -28.24 -12.47
N LEU A 567 -48.45 -28.72 -13.56
CA LEU A 567 -47.07 -28.38 -13.94
C LEU A 567 -46.93 -26.90 -14.32
N GLN A 568 -47.89 -26.32 -15.02
CA GLN A 568 -47.93 -24.88 -15.34
C GLN A 568 -48.04 -24.03 -14.06
N GLN A 569 -48.92 -24.39 -13.11
CA GLN A 569 -48.99 -23.69 -11.82
C GLN A 569 -47.71 -23.83 -11.00
N LYS A 570 -47.08 -25.01 -10.99
CA LYS A 570 -45.76 -25.20 -10.35
C LYS A 570 -44.68 -24.35 -11.02
N LYS A 571 -44.68 -24.26 -12.35
CA LYS A 571 -43.78 -23.40 -13.11
C LYS A 571 -43.95 -21.93 -12.69
N VAL A 572 -45.18 -21.41 -12.72
CA VAL A 572 -45.47 -20.02 -12.32
C VAL A 572 -45.04 -19.72 -10.88
N ARG A 573 -45.24 -20.66 -9.93
CA ARG A 573 -44.73 -20.51 -8.55
C ARG A 573 -43.21 -20.43 -8.49
N ARG A 574 -42.51 -21.34 -9.18
CA ARG A 574 -41.03 -21.30 -9.26
C ARG A 574 -40.50 -20.05 -9.96
N GLU A 575 -41.17 -19.57 -11.01
CA GLU A 575 -40.83 -18.30 -11.67
C GLU A 575 -41.04 -17.11 -10.73
N GLY A 576 -42.09 -17.11 -9.90
CA GLY A 576 -42.29 -16.12 -8.86
C GLY A 576 -41.23 -16.17 -7.75
N GLU A 577 -40.87 -17.35 -7.26
CA GLU A 577 -39.77 -17.55 -6.30
C GLU A 577 -38.43 -17.02 -6.87
N ILE A 578 -38.10 -17.35 -8.13
CA ILE A 578 -36.90 -16.85 -8.82
C ILE A 578 -36.94 -15.32 -8.96
N GLN A 579 -38.11 -14.72 -9.25
CA GLN A 579 -38.24 -13.26 -9.35
C GLN A 579 -38.02 -12.57 -8.00
N LEU A 580 -38.47 -13.17 -6.88
CA LEU A 580 -38.23 -12.66 -5.53
C LEU A 580 -36.74 -12.77 -5.17
N GLU A 581 -36.11 -13.94 -5.38
CA GLU A 581 -34.66 -14.13 -5.18
C GLU A 581 -33.83 -13.12 -6.01
N CYS A 582 -34.21 -12.85 -7.26
CA CYS A 582 -33.58 -11.83 -8.10
C CYS A 582 -33.76 -10.40 -7.54
N GLN A 583 -34.89 -10.09 -6.90
CA GLN A 583 -35.11 -8.80 -6.25
C GLN A 583 -34.27 -8.68 -4.98
N GLU A 584 -34.22 -9.72 -4.14
CA GLU A 584 -33.37 -9.79 -2.94
C GLU A 584 -31.88 -9.67 -3.29
N LEU A 585 -31.42 -10.37 -4.33
CA LEU A 585 -30.05 -10.21 -4.85
C LEU A 585 -29.76 -8.77 -5.29
N ALA A 586 -30.69 -8.13 -6.01
CA ALA A 586 -30.55 -6.73 -6.41
C ALA A 586 -30.59 -5.75 -5.22
N GLU A 587 -31.24 -6.11 -4.10
CA GLU A 587 -31.22 -5.36 -2.85
C GLU A 587 -29.90 -5.53 -2.10
N VAL A 588 -29.39 -6.76 -2.01
CA VAL A 588 -28.06 -7.07 -1.46
C VAL A 588 -26.96 -6.36 -2.24
N ASP A 589 -27.02 -6.36 -3.58
CA ASP A 589 -26.07 -5.62 -4.42
C ASP A 589 -26.16 -4.11 -4.19
N ARG A 590 -27.37 -3.54 -4.04
CA ARG A 590 -27.55 -2.13 -3.67
C ARG A 590 -26.96 -1.82 -2.29
N HIS A 591 -27.17 -2.68 -1.30
CA HIS A 591 -26.57 -2.55 0.02
C HIS A 591 -25.04 -2.67 -0.01
N MET A 592 -24.50 -3.63 -0.75
CA MET A 592 -23.06 -3.83 -0.89
C MET A 592 -22.38 -2.66 -1.62
N ASN A 593 -23.01 -2.10 -2.66
CA ASN A 593 -22.56 -0.86 -3.30
C ASN A 593 -22.63 0.34 -2.34
N GLY A 594 -23.67 0.44 -1.50
CA GLY A 594 -23.76 1.43 -0.43
C GLY A 594 -22.60 1.32 0.57
N LEU A 595 -22.31 0.11 1.05
CA LEU A 595 -21.19 -0.16 1.95
C LEU A 595 -19.83 0.12 1.28
N MET A 596 -19.66 -0.18 -0.01
CA MET A 596 -18.44 0.19 -0.73
C MET A 596 -18.27 1.71 -0.85
N LEU A 597 -19.34 2.46 -1.12
CA LEU A 597 -19.31 3.92 -1.12
C LEU A 597 -18.94 4.47 0.26
N ASP A 598 -19.47 3.90 1.34
CA ASP A 598 -19.13 4.31 2.71
C ASP A 598 -17.70 3.93 3.11
N LEU A 599 -17.18 2.79 2.64
CA LEU A 599 -15.79 2.39 2.82
C LEU A 599 -14.84 3.34 2.06
N VAL A 600 -15.20 3.76 0.83
CA VAL A 600 -14.48 4.81 0.09
C VAL A 600 -14.53 6.14 0.83
N LYS A 601 -15.70 6.58 1.34
CA LYS A 601 -15.81 7.80 2.16
C LYS A 601 -14.90 7.71 3.39
N LEU A 602 -14.96 6.61 4.15
CA LEU A 602 -14.11 6.38 5.32
C LEU A 602 -12.62 6.42 4.96
N ASN A 603 -12.19 5.80 3.86
CA ASN A 603 -10.81 5.90 3.38
C ASN A 603 -10.42 7.33 2.99
N THR A 604 -11.31 8.12 2.37
CA THR A 604 -11.02 9.54 2.10
C THR A 604 -10.97 10.41 3.36
N LEU A 605 -11.75 10.06 4.40
CA LEU A 605 -11.68 10.73 5.70
C LEU A 605 -10.42 10.33 6.47
N LEU A 606 -10.01 9.06 6.41
CA LEU A 606 -8.74 8.56 6.95
C LEU A 606 -7.54 9.23 6.27
N SER A 607 -7.53 9.36 4.94
CA SER A 607 -6.43 10.04 4.25
C SER A 607 -6.37 11.53 4.61
N LYS A 608 -7.51 12.23 4.66
CA LYS A 608 -7.59 13.62 5.14
C LYS A 608 -7.11 13.77 6.59
N ASN A 609 -7.52 12.87 7.49
CA ASN A 609 -7.09 12.89 8.88
C ASN A 609 -5.57 12.59 8.99
N SER A 610 -5.05 11.62 8.25
CA SER A 610 -3.60 11.35 8.20
C SER A 610 -2.79 12.55 7.69
N HIS A 611 -3.33 13.29 6.72
CA HIS A 611 -2.69 14.51 6.20
C HIS A 611 -2.76 15.66 7.21
N GLN A 612 -3.89 15.83 7.91
CA GLN A 612 -4.03 16.79 9.01
C GLN A 612 -3.09 16.43 10.17
N HIS A 613 -2.94 15.15 10.50
CA HIS A 613 -2.03 14.67 11.53
C HIS A 613 -0.57 14.98 11.15
N GLN A 614 -0.15 14.62 9.93
CA GLN A 614 1.18 14.96 9.40
C GLN A 614 1.42 16.48 9.38
N ALA A 615 0.43 17.29 9.02
CA ALA A 615 0.54 18.74 9.05
C ALA A 615 0.69 19.29 10.48
N LEU A 616 -0.01 18.70 11.45
CA LEU A 616 0.14 19.04 12.88
C LEU A 616 1.50 18.58 13.45
N GLU A 617 1.97 17.39 13.08
CA GLU A 617 3.33 16.91 13.42
C GLU A 617 4.40 17.83 12.84
N GLN A 618 4.29 18.20 11.56
CA GLN A 618 5.19 19.17 10.92
C GLN A 618 5.12 20.53 11.62
N SER A 619 3.93 21.04 11.93
CA SER A 619 3.76 22.29 12.68
C SER A 619 4.37 22.21 14.09
N ASN A 620 4.27 21.08 14.77
CA ASN A 620 4.87 20.87 16.09
C ASN A 620 6.40 20.82 15.97
N THR A 621 6.97 20.06 15.03
CA THR A 621 8.43 20.02 14.85
C THR A 621 9.01 21.38 14.45
N LEU A 622 8.29 22.19 13.65
CA LEU A 622 8.68 23.57 13.37
C LEU A 622 8.64 24.43 14.64
N MET A 623 7.57 24.32 15.44
CA MET A 623 7.44 25.06 16.70
C MET A 623 8.49 24.66 17.75
N GLU A 624 8.82 23.36 17.84
CA GLU A 624 9.91 22.84 18.68
C GLU A 624 11.27 23.37 18.24
N ASN A 625 11.53 23.39 16.92
CA ASN A 625 12.74 24.01 16.38
C ASN A 625 12.79 25.51 16.69
N ASP A 626 11.71 26.26 16.51
CA ASP A 626 11.62 27.68 16.89
C ASP A 626 11.87 27.90 18.38
N PHE A 627 11.33 27.04 19.26
CA PHE A 627 11.61 27.10 20.70
C PHE A 627 13.07 26.78 21.01
N LEU A 628 13.68 25.78 20.36
CA LEU A 628 15.10 25.47 20.50
C LEU A 628 16.01 26.60 19.98
N HIS A 629 15.60 27.29 18.91
CA HIS A 629 16.31 28.46 18.40
C HIS A 629 16.25 29.63 19.39
N ARG A 630 15.06 29.98 19.87
CA ARG A 630 14.88 31.03 20.91
C ARG A 630 15.62 30.69 22.21
N LEU A 631 15.64 29.43 22.61
CA LEU A 631 16.38 28.97 23.79
C LEU A 631 17.89 29.13 23.58
N LYS A 632 18.44 28.72 22.44
CA LYS A 632 19.85 28.95 22.08
C LYS A 632 20.20 30.44 21.93
N GLU A 633 19.25 31.28 21.54
CA GLU A 633 19.43 32.75 21.50
C GLU A 633 19.51 33.31 22.92
N ALA A 634 18.58 32.96 23.80
CA ALA A 634 18.59 33.35 25.22
C ALA A 634 19.84 32.80 25.96
N GLU A 635 20.31 31.60 25.64
CA GLU A 635 21.57 31.05 26.17
C GLU A 635 22.78 31.91 25.74
N ARG A 636 22.86 32.31 24.45
CA ARG A 636 23.92 33.21 23.97
C ARG A 636 23.83 34.58 24.61
N GLU A 637 22.63 35.14 24.78
CA GLU A 637 22.44 36.40 25.50
C GLU A 637 22.88 36.29 26.96
N SER A 638 22.55 35.19 27.64
CA SER A 638 23.00 34.90 29.01
C SER A 638 24.53 34.84 29.10
N ILE A 639 25.20 34.12 28.20
CA ILE A 639 26.66 34.04 28.11
C ILE A 639 27.26 35.43 27.85
N MET A 640 26.69 36.21 26.92
CA MET A 640 27.16 37.60 26.68
C MET A 640 26.99 38.51 27.91
N MET A 641 25.94 38.33 28.71
CA MET A 641 25.79 39.07 29.97
C MET A 641 26.74 38.58 31.06
N GLN A 642 27.06 37.29 31.12
CA GLN A 642 28.08 36.72 32.02
C GLN A 642 29.47 37.29 31.68
N MET A 643 29.88 37.27 30.40
CA MET A 643 31.16 37.86 29.98
C MET A 643 31.26 39.36 30.29
N LYS A 644 30.15 40.12 30.18
CA LYS A 644 30.10 41.53 30.61
C LYS A 644 30.21 41.69 32.12
N LEU A 645 29.62 40.78 32.91
CA LEU A 645 29.77 40.78 34.37
C LEU A 645 31.21 40.47 34.77
N GLU A 646 31.86 39.50 34.11
CA GLU A 646 33.27 39.17 34.31
C GLU A 646 34.17 40.37 33.96
N SER A 647 33.99 41.03 32.82
CA SER A 647 34.78 42.22 32.47
C SER A 647 34.60 43.37 33.46
N ILE A 648 33.37 43.59 33.95
CA ILE A 648 33.09 44.61 35.00
C ILE A 648 33.71 44.20 36.35
N GLN A 649 33.77 42.91 36.67
CA GLN A 649 34.46 42.42 37.87
C GLN A 649 35.98 42.64 37.77
N GLU A 650 36.59 42.30 36.64
CA GLU A 650 38.01 42.60 36.38
C GLU A 650 38.31 44.10 36.46
N GLU A 651 37.47 44.96 35.86
CA GLU A 651 37.60 46.41 35.95
C GLU A 651 37.47 46.91 37.39
N LYS A 652 36.52 46.37 38.17
CA LYS A 652 36.38 46.68 39.60
C LYS A 652 37.62 46.27 40.39
N GLU A 653 38.20 45.09 40.15
CA GLU A 653 39.41 44.62 40.82
C GLU A 653 40.65 45.45 40.45
N ARG A 654 40.77 45.85 39.17
CA ARG A 654 41.78 46.82 38.71
C ARG A 654 41.62 48.18 39.39
N LEU A 655 40.40 48.69 39.52
CA LEU A 655 40.14 49.95 40.23
C LEU A 655 40.42 49.84 41.74
N LEU A 656 40.13 48.70 42.38
CA LEU A 656 40.46 48.46 43.79
C LEU A 656 41.97 48.37 44.03
N SER A 657 42.73 47.72 43.15
CA SER A 657 44.19 47.70 43.24
C SER A 657 44.81 49.08 43.04
N LEU A 658 44.33 49.86 42.06
CA LEU A 658 44.72 51.26 41.86
C LEU A 658 44.36 52.16 43.06
N LEU A 659 43.23 51.92 43.73
CA LEU A 659 42.86 52.62 44.96
C LEU A 659 43.87 52.33 46.08
N VAL A 660 44.19 51.05 46.34
CA VAL A 660 45.20 50.67 47.34
C VAL A 660 46.59 51.22 47.01
N GLU A 661 46.95 51.31 45.73
CA GLU A 661 48.21 51.94 45.30
C GLU A 661 48.22 53.46 45.54
N THR A 662 47.12 54.16 45.25
CA THR A 662 47.02 55.60 45.51
C THR A 662 46.98 55.91 47.01
N GLU A 663 46.29 55.12 47.82
CA GLU A 663 46.34 55.19 49.29
C GLU A 663 47.77 55.03 49.82
N ARG A 664 48.52 54.02 49.33
CA ARG A 664 49.94 53.83 49.67
C ARG A 664 50.79 55.04 49.28
N GLN A 665 50.56 55.64 48.11
CA GLN A 665 51.27 56.84 47.68
C GLN A 665 50.98 58.05 48.59
N VAL A 666 49.71 58.26 48.98
CA VAL A 666 49.33 59.32 49.93
C VAL A 666 50.07 59.15 51.26
N MET A 667 50.03 57.96 51.86
CA MET A 667 50.76 57.67 53.11
C MET A 667 52.28 57.93 53.00
N LEU A 668 52.88 57.61 51.85
CA LEU A 668 54.30 57.84 51.60
C LEU A 668 54.63 59.34 51.49
N TRP A 669 53.76 60.13 50.84
CA TRP A 669 53.88 61.58 50.78
C TRP A 669 53.66 62.25 52.13
N GLU A 670 52.75 61.74 52.97
CA GLU A 670 52.57 62.21 54.35
C GLU A 670 53.84 62.00 55.18
N LYS A 671 54.43 60.78 55.19
CA LYS A 671 55.69 60.50 55.91
C LYS A 671 56.85 61.36 55.41
N LYS A 672 56.98 61.57 54.09
CA LYS A 672 57.97 62.51 53.53
C LYS A 672 57.77 63.94 54.02
N THR A 673 56.52 64.39 54.10
CA THR A 673 56.17 65.75 54.54
C THR A 673 56.45 65.94 56.04
N GLN A 674 56.27 64.90 56.86
CA GLN A 674 56.65 64.90 58.28
C GLN A 674 58.17 65.02 58.46
N LEU A 675 58.95 64.15 57.82
CA LEU A 675 60.43 64.18 57.86
C LEU A 675 61.02 65.52 57.37
N ALA A 676 60.41 66.14 56.36
CA ALA A 676 60.81 67.46 55.87
C ALA A 676 60.60 68.58 56.92
N ARG A 677 59.52 68.51 57.72
CA ARG A 677 59.26 69.46 58.82
C ARG A 677 60.26 69.24 59.97
N GLU A 678 60.52 67.99 60.34
CA GLU A 678 61.43 67.63 61.43
C GLU A 678 62.88 68.03 61.13
N SER A 679 63.36 67.74 59.91
CA SER A 679 64.69 68.17 59.47
C SER A 679 64.83 69.69 59.37
N GLN A 680 63.80 70.41 58.92
CA GLN A 680 63.79 71.87 58.90
C GLN A 680 63.82 72.48 60.32
N LEU A 681 63.22 71.82 61.32
CA LEU A 681 63.30 72.23 62.72
C LEU A 681 64.69 71.96 63.32
N ALA A 682 65.33 70.84 62.97
CA ALA A 682 66.68 70.49 63.45
C ALA A 682 67.77 71.43 62.89
N VAL A 683 67.71 71.78 61.60
CA VAL A 683 68.71 72.64 60.94
C VAL A 683 68.68 74.10 61.45
N ASN A 684 67.53 74.56 61.95
CA ASN A 684 67.35 75.93 62.47
C ASN A 684 67.72 76.09 63.96
N SER A 685 68.51 75.18 64.55
CA SER A 685 68.97 75.26 65.94
C SER A 685 70.32 75.98 66.07
N GLU A 686 70.38 77.03 66.89
CA GLU A 686 71.52 77.96 67.04
C GLU A 686 72.75 77.39 67.81
N ILE A 687 73.23 76.20 67.46
CA ILE A 687 74.33 75.52 68.18
C ILE A 687 75.50 75.25 67.23
N GLY A 688 76.40 76.24 67.05
CA GLY A 688 77.64 76.03 66.28
C GLY A 688 78.51 77.24 65.92
N GLN A 689 78.05 78.49 66.10
CA GLN A 689 78.83 79.67 65.62
C GLN A 689 80.00 80.12 66.54
N GLY A 690 80.09 79.63 67.78
CA GLY A 690 81.06 80.11 68.77
C GLY A 690 82.50 79.61 68.59
N ASP A 691 82.68 78.33 68.26
CA ASP A 691 83.99 77.66 68.37
C ASP A 691 84.95 77.97 67.20
N ILE A 692 84.41 78.43 66.06
CA ILE A 692 85.21 78.76 64.86
C ILE A 692 86.05 80.03 65.05
N GLN A 693 85.67 80.93 65.98
CA GLN A 693 86.40 82.19 66.21
C GLN A 693 87.54 82.04 67.24
N SER A 694 87.46 81.07 68.16
CA SER A 694 88.47 80.89 69.22
C SER A 694 89.76 80.24 68.70
N MET A 695 89.65 79.25 67.80
CA MET A 695 90.80 78.51 67.25
C MET A 695 91.82 79.38 66.49
N LYS A 696 91.41 80.53 65.95
CA LYS A 696 92.31 81.42 65.18
C LYS A 696 93.28 82.24 66.04
N ALA A 697 93.06 82.35 67.35
CA ALA A 697 93.89 83.19 68.23
C ALA A 697 95.11 82.45 68.83
N GLU A 698 95.07 81.12 68.93
CA GLU A 698 96.06 80.36 69.72
C GLU A 698 97.36 80.07 68.94
N ILE A 699 97.26 79.93 67.60
CA ILE A 699 98.39 79.58 66.72
C ILE A 699 99.55 80.58 66.83
N HIS A 700 99.26 81.88 67.00
CA HIS A 700 100.29 82.93 67.02
C HIS A 700 101.11 83.01 68.32
N ARG A 701 100.74 82.26 69.37
CA ARG A 701 101.45 82.28 70.67
C ARG A 701 102.62 81.30 70.78
N MET A 702 102.64 80.27 69.94
CA MET A 702 103.59 79.15 70.05
C MET A 702 105.02 79.49 69.60
N GLU A 703 105.16 80.36 68.59
CA GLU A 703 106.42 80.61 67.88
C GLU A 703 107.50 81.31 68.75
N VAL A 704 107.09 81.99 69.84
CA VAL A 704 107.98 82.81 70.68
C VAL A 704 108.75 82.00 71.74
N ARG A 705 108.28 80.81 72.15
CA ARG A 705 108.86 80.08 73.31
C ARG A 705 110.17 79.33 73.01
N TYR A 706 110.40 78.93 71.76
CA TYR A 706 111.51 78.04 71.39
C TYR A 706 112.91 78.62 71.68
N GLY A 707 113.09 79.93 71.58
CA GLY A 707 114.40 80.58 71.69
C GLY A 707 115.01 80.66 73.10
N GLN A 708 114.34 80.24 74.18
CA GLN A 708 114.72 80.65 75.54
C GLN A 708 115.72 79.74 76.27
N LEU A 709 115.66 78.41 76.16
CA LEU A 709 116.24 77.52 77.19
C LEU A 709 117.29 76.48 76.79
N MET A 710 117.98 76.72 75.67
CA MET A 710 119.37 76.26 75.49
C MET A 710 120.32 76.73 76.62
N LYS A 711 119.95 77.74 77.42
CA LYS A 711 120.77 78.31 78.50
C LYS A 711 120.80 77.52 79.82
N GLN A 712 120.03 76.43 79.99
CA GLN A 712 120.00 75.69 81.26
C GLN A 712 121.06 74.58 81.41
N GLN A 713 121.84 74.30 80.36
CA GLN A 713 122.89 73.27 80.33
C GLN A 713 123.97 73.45 81.42
N GLY A 714 124.15 74.66 81.97
CA GLY A 714 125.08 74.91 83.10
C GLY A 714 124.59 74.42 84.47
N ARG A 715 123.32 74.02 84.63
CA ARG A 715 122.80 73.50 85.91
C ARG A 715 123.11 72.03 86.17
N LEU A 716 123.59 71.30 85.14
CA LEU A 716 123.90 69.87 85.16
C LEU A 716 124.89 69.44 86.26
N LEU A 717 125.73 70.33 86.77
CA LEU A 717 126.65 70.01 87.88
C LEU A 717 125.93 69.84 89.23
N ASN A 718 124.85 70.60 89.48
CA ASN A 718 124.02 70.41 90.68
C ASN A 718 123.14 69.15 90.59
N GLU A 719 123.07 68.52 89.43
CA GLU A 719 122.31 67.29 89.24
C GLU A 719 123.06 66.04 89.72
N MET A 720 124.37 66.14 89.95
CA MET A 720 125.19 65.01 90.41
C MET A 720 124.94 64.66 91.90
N GLU A 721 124.78 65.67 92.77
CA GLU A 721 124.31 65.45 94.16
C GLU A 721 122.85 64.92 94.17
N ALA A 722 122.03 65.39 93.22
CA ALA A 722 120.67 64.89 93.05
C ALA A 722 120.62 63.42 92.62
N MET A 723 121.64 62.87 91.93
CA MET A 723 121.66 61.47 91.46
C MET A 723 121.62 60.44 92.61
N VAL A 724 122.12 60.78 93.79
CA VAL A 724 122.09 59.91 94.98
C VAL A 724 120.70 59.88 95.59
N ALA A 725 120.10 61.05 95.82
CA ALA A 725 118.71 61.17 96.26
C ALA A 725 117.73 60.61 95.20
N ARG A 726 118.09 60.69 93.91
CA ARG A 726 117.41 60.01 92.82
C ARG A 726 117.50 58.49 92.96
N ARG A 727 118.57 57.85 93.45
CA ARG A 727 118.58 56.38 93.60
C ARG A 727 117.59 55.87 94.67
N GLY A 728 117.53 56.53 95.83
CA GLY A 728 116.51 56.24 96.85
C GLY A 728 115.08 56.58 96.43
N THR A 729 114.90 57.61 95.59
CA THR A 729 113.58 57.93 95.00
C THR A 729 113.25 57.12 93.75
N ILE A 730 114.22 56.53 93.03
CA ILE A 730 114.00 55.62 91.90
C ILE A 730 113.43 54.29 92.37
N GLU A 731 113.76 53.83 93.57
CA GLU A 731 113.19 52.56 94.08
C GLU A 731 111.81 52.75 94.73
N THR A 732 111.51 53.95 95.24
CA THR A 732 110.15 54.31 95.69
C THR A 732 109.25 54.81 94.54
N GLN A 733 109.80 55.37 93.45
CA GLN A 733 109.08 55.63 92.20
C GLN A 733 108.98 54.39 91.31
N GLY A 734 109.93 53.45 91.36
CA GLY A 734 109.84 52.16 90.67
C GLY A 734 108.63 51.33 91.12
N LYS A 735 108.22 51.49 92.39
CA LYS A 735 106.97 50.91 92.93
C LYS A 735 105.73 51.82 92.78
N ALA A 736 105.85 53.06 92.33
CA ALA A 736 104.75 54.04 92.32
C ALA A 736 104.54 54.84 91.01
N GLN A 737 105.31 54.57 89.94
CA GLN A 737 105.15 55.20 88.62
C GLN A 737 104.75 54.22 87.50
N GLY A 738 104.10 53.12 87.88
CA GLY A 738 103.20 52.38 86.99
C GLY A 738 101.88 53.12 86.68
N ARG A 739 101.54 54.23 87.38
CA ARG A 739 100.34 55.03 87.12
C ARG A 739 100.56 56.55 87.26
N ALA A 740 100.59 57.21 86.10
CA ALA A 740 100.18 58.60 85.81
C ALA A 740 100.80 59.79 86.59
N ASP A 741 101.75 60.50 85.96
CA ASP A 741 101.69 61.97 85.75
C ASP A 741 102.95 62.53 85.06
N ARG A 742 102.80 63.53 84.15
CA ARG A 742 103.64 64.75 84.13
C ARG A 742 102.85 65.98 83.59
N LYS A 743 102.39 66.75 84.57
CA LYS A 743 101.78 68.10 84.59
C LYS A 743 102.70 69.23 84.08
N HIS A 744 102.38 70.53 83.98
CA HIS A 744 101.17 71.36 83.70
C HIS A 744 101.63 72.87 83.61
N PRO A 745 100.97 73.97 84.10
CA PRO A 745 100.50 75.06 83.22
C PRO A 745 100.74 76.49 83.80
N THR A 746 99.95 77.49 83.37
CA THR A 746 99.41 78.66 84.14
C THR A 746 98.56 79.54 83.21
N HIS A 747 97.50 80.27 83.59
CA HIS A 747 96.85 80.54 84.88
C HIS A 747 95.30 80.72 84.78
N THR A 748 94.72 80.82 83.58
CA THR A 748 93.26 81.08 83.37
C THR A 748 92.38 79.83 83.31
N ASP A 749 92.98 78.64 83.24
CA ASP A 749 92.30 77.38 82.92
C ASP A 749 91.37 76.87 84.03
N PHE A 750 91.46 77.43 85.24
CA PHE A 750 90.69 77.00 86.41
C PHE A 750 89.19 77.31 86.33
N HIS A 751 88.74 78.25 85.48
CA HIS A 751 87.30 78.49 85.29
C HIS A 751 86.67 77.49 84.28
N GLY A 752 87.44 77.05 83.28
CA GLY A 752 86.98 76.08 82.28
C GLY A 752 86.72 74.68 82.86
N ILE A 753 87.47 74.28 83.90
CA ILE A 753 87.35 72.94 84.53
C ILE A 753 85.95 72.75 85.17
N LEU A 754 85.40 73.77 85.83
CA LEU A 754 84.05 73.73 86.40
C LEU A 754 82.95 73.65 85.33
N GLN A 755 83.17 74.28 84.17
CA GLN A 755 82.22 74.23 83.06
C GLN A 755 82.28 72.87 82.33
N CYS A 756 83.47 72.27 82.20
CA CYS A 756 83.66 70.93 81.65
C CYS A 756 82.99 69.82 82.48
N LEU A 757 82.93 69.95 83.81
CA LEU A 757 82.23 68.97 84.66
C LEU A 757 80.69 69.03 84.47
N ARG A 758 80.12 70.20 84.17
CA ARG A 758 78.69 70.32 83.82
C ARG A 758 78.39 69.83 82.39
N ARG A 759 79.29 70.09 81.43
CA ARG A 759 79.20 69.52 80.08
C ARG A 759 79.23 68.00 80.11
N LYS A 760 80.20 67.38 80.81
CA LYS A 760 80.29 65.91 80.96
C LYS A 760 78.99 65.24 81.43
N ILE A 761 78.20 65.87 82.30
CA ILE A 761 76.91 65.33 82.75
C ILE A 761 75.83 65.45 81.66
N GLN A 762 75.80 66.55 80.90
CA GLN A 762 74.91 66.71 79.75
C GLN A 762 75.31 65.82 78.57
N ASP A 763 76.60 65.57 78.38
CA ASP A 763 77.13 64.68 77.35
C ASP A 763 76.74 63.22 77.66
N THR A 764 76.82 62.78 78.93
CA THR A 764 76.29 61.47 79.32
C THR A 764 74.78 61.33 79.16
N GLN A 765 74.00 62.43 79.26
CA GLN A 765 72.55 62.41 79.02
C GLN A 765 72.19 62.44 77.53
N ARG A 766 73.04 63.01 76.67
CA ARG A 766 72.91 62.87 75.21
C ARG A 766 73.24 61.45 74.76
N GLN A 767 74.33 60.87 75.26
CA GLN A 767 74.74 59.49 74.94
C GLN A 767 73.66 58.45 75.27
N VAL A 768 72.87 58.64 76.34
CA VAL A 768 71.73 57.75 76.64
C VAL A 768 70.62 57.89 75.59
N LYS A 769 70.23 59.11 75.19
CA LYS A 769 69.18 59.32 74.19
C LYS A 769 69.61 58.92 72.77
N GLU A 770 70.87 59.10 72.44
CA GLU A 770 71.49 58.58 71.22
C GLU A 770 71.49 57.04 71.22
N SER A 771 71.65 56.39 72.39
CA SER A 771 71.52 54.93 72.50
C SER A 771 70.06 54.43 72.40
N GLU A 772 69.08 55.23 72.82
CA GLU A 772 67.65 54.91 72.67
C GLU A 772 67.20 55.03 71.20
N SER A 773 67.59 56.08 70.48
CA SER A 773 67.31 56.22 69.05
C SER A 773 67.99 55.14 68.21
N VAL A 774 69.23 54.77 68.55
CA VAL A 774 69.93 53.63 67.91
C VAL A 774 69.20 52.30 68.17
N MET A 775 68.53 52.12 69.32
CA MET A 775 67.76 50.90 69.58
C MET A 775 66.46 50.82 68.76
N GLU A 776 65.79 51.95 68.47
CA GLU A 776 64.62 51.99 67.58
C GLU A 776 65.02 51.81 66.10
N GLU A 777 66.10 52.46 65.66
CA GLU A 777 66.71 52.21 64.34
C GLU A 777 67.14 50.75 64.17
N LEU A 778 67.67 50.10 65.24
CA LEU A 778 67.99 48.67 65.25
C LEU A 778 66.75 47.77 65.17
N GLN A 779 65.55 48.24 65.54
CA GLN A 779 64.30 47.50 65.37
C GLN A 779 63.71 47.67 63.95
N GLU A 780 63.71 48.86 63.37
CA GLU A 780 63.28 49.07 61.97
C GLU A 780 64.25 48.41 60.98
N THR A 781 65.57 48.47 61.23
CA THR A 781 66.55 47.71 60.45
C THR A 781 66.39 46.22 60.64
N ARG A 782 66.07 45.70 61.84
CA ARG A 782 65.76 44.27 62.03
C ARG A 782 64.53 43.82 61.24
N GLN A 783 63.49 44.65 61.11
CA GLN A 783 62.29 44.30 60.32
C GLN A 783 62.56 44.34 58.81
N SER A 784 63.23 45.38 58.31
CA SER A 784 63.63 45.48 56.90
C SER A 784 64.68 44.43 56.51
N LEU A 785 65.64 44.12 57.38
CA LEU A 785 66.55 42.97 57.23
C LEU A 785 65.79 41.66 57.20
N SER A 786 64.65 41.49 57.90
CA SER A 786 63.82 40.27 57.80
C SER A 786 63.07 40.14 56.46
N ALA A 787 62.74 41.27 55.81
CA ALA A 787 62.19 41.28 54.46
C ALA A 787 63.28 40.97 53.43
N GLY A 788 64.43 41.67 53.54
CA GLY A 788 65.64 41.38 52.76
C GLY A 788 66.16 39.96 52.96
N LEU A 789 65.98 39.34 54.13
CA LEU A 789 66.35 37.94 54.37
C LEU A 789 65.52 36.97 53.50
N ARG A 790 64.23 37.27 53.26
CA ARG A 790 63.36 36.45 52.39
C ARG A 790 63.76 36.57 50.93
N GLU A 791 64.05 37.78 50.46
CA GLU A 791 64.59 38.02 49.11
C GLU A 791 65.97 37.39 48.94
N LYS A 792 66.84 37.50 49.96
CA LYS A 792 68.13 36.83 49.98
C LYS A 792 68.02 35.32 50.11
N GLN A 793 66.95 34.77 50.71
CA GLN A 793 66.64 33.34 50.68
C GLN A 793 66.17 32.87 49.29
N GLN A 794 65.42 33.67 48.55
CA GLN A 794 65.09 33.38 47.15
C GLN A 794 66.35 33.43 46.26
N GLN A 795 67.19 34.46 46.40
CA GLN A 795 68.50 34.51 45.73
C GLN A 795 69.45 33.39 46.19
N LEU A 796 69.38 32.95 47.46
CA LEU A 796 70.09 31.77 47.95
C LEU A 796 69.58 30.50 47.28
N ASN A 797 68.28 30.35 47.01
CA ASN A 797 67.77 29.17 46.30
C ASN A 797 68.29 29.11 44.85
N GLU A 798 68.43 30.25 44.18
CA GLU A 798 69.03 30.37 42.83
C GLU A 798 70.57 30.16 42.85
N LEU A 799 71.25 30.69 43.87
CA LEU A 799 72.68 30.41 44.10
C LEU A 799 72.94 28.97 44.58
N MET A 800 71.97 28.34 45.25
CA MET A 800 72.04 26.94 45.67
C MET A 800 71.77 25.98 44.52
N SER A 801 70.93 26.33 43.53
CA SER A 801 70.77 25.52 42.32
C SER A 801 72.03 25.60 41.43
N THR A 802 72.62 26.79 41.27
CA THR A 802 73.90 26.96 40.55
C THR A 802 75.10 26.40 41.33
N SER A 803 75.08 26.42 42.66
CA SER A 803 76.05 25.72 43.52
C SER A 803 75.85 24.20 43.46
N ALA A 804 74.62 23.69 43.44
CA ALA A 804 74.34 22.26 43.23
C ALA A 804 74.89 21.76 41.90
N PHE A 805 74.76 22.56 40.83
CA PHE A 805 75.38 22.29 39.54
C PHE A 805 76.92 22.26 39.64
N ARG A 806 77.56 23.32 40.18
CA ARG A 806 79.03 23.37 40.32
C ARG A 806 79.61 22.33 41.30
N THR A 807 78.83 21.90 42.30
CA THR A 807 79.24 20.84 43.23
C THR A 807 79.04 19.45 42.63
N ALA A 808 78.09 19.24 41.72
CA ALA A 808 78.03 18.04 40.89
C ALA A 808 79.27 17.93 39.98
N ASP A 809 79.65 19.02 39.30
CA ASP A 809 80.88 19.10 38.50
C ASP A 809 82.13 18.82 39.35
N LEU A 810 82.29 19.50 40.50
CA LEU A 810 83.41 19.25 41.42
C LEU A 810 83.43 17.81 41.95
N ARG A 811 82.28 17.21 42.27
CA ARG A 811 82.20 15.80 42.69
C ARG A 811 82.66 14.86 41.56
N SER A 812 82.27 15.11 40.32
CA SER A 812 82.74 14.28 39.18
C SER A 812 84.26 14.36 38.99
N LEU A 813 84.85 15.55 39.17
CA LEU A 813 86.31 15.74 39.15
C LEU A 813 86.98 15.10 40.38
N GLN A 814 86.35 15.17 41.55
CA GLN A 814 86.88 14.60 42.79
C GLN A 814 86.82 13.07 42.79
N ASP A 815 85.73 12.46 42.32
CA ASP A 815 85.60 11.02 42.05
C ASP A 815 86.77 10.56 41.13
N SER A 816 87.07 11.33 40.06
CA SER A 816 88.17 11.00 39.15
C SER A 816 89.55 11.10 39.82
N LYS A 817 89.76 12.05 40.75
CA LYS A 817 91.00 12.20 41.51
C LYS A 817 91.17 11.06 42.52
N GLU A 818 90.10 10.69 43.22
CA GLU A 818 90.11 9.62 44.22
C GLU A 818 90.29 8.24 43.59
N MET A 819 89.72 7.99 42.41
CA MET A 819 90.03 6.83 41.57
C MET A 819 91.53 6.72 41.24
N ASN A 820 92.16 7.83 40.84
CA ASN A 820 93.60 7.84 40.54
C ASN A 820 94.45 7.65 41.81
N LEU A 821 94.05 8.23 42.94
CA LEU A 821 94.75 8.09 44.23
C LEU A 821 94.68 6.66 44.78
N THR A 822 93.51 6.02 44.69
CA THR A 822 93.29 4.66 45.20
C THR A 822 94.03 3.61 44.39
N ARG A 823 94.14 3.79 43.07
CA ARG A 823 95.00 2.96 42.21
C ARG A 823 96.47 3.06 42.65
N LEU A 824 96.95 4.26 42.98
CA LEU A 824 98.29 4.48 43.54
C LEU A 824 98.48 3.79 44.90
N VAL A 825 97.52 3.91 45.82
CA VAL A 825 97.59 3.27 47.15
C VAL A 825 97.53 1.75 47.05
N ALA A 826 96.76 1.18 46.11
CA ALA A 826 96.73 -0.27 45.87
C ALA A 826 98.09 -0.80 45.42
N LEU A 827 98.78 -0.09 44.52
CA LEU A 827 100.13 -0.43 44.07
C LEU A 827 101.16 -0.32 45.22
N GLN A 828 101.07 0.72 46.06
CA GLN A 828 101.93 0.87 47.24
C GLN A 828 101.66 -0.19 48.32
N ALA A 829 100.40 -0.57 48.55
CA ALA A 829 100.03 -1.62 49.49
C ALA A 829 100.53 -2.99 49.04
N ARG A 830 100.43 -3.30 47.74
CA ARG A 830 101.02 -4.52 47.14
C ARG A 830 102.53 -4.56 47.33
N ALA A 831 103.23 -3.44 47.15
CA ALA A 831 104.67 -3.35 47.42
C ALA A 831 105.01 -3.60 48.90
N LYS A 832 104.22 -3.06 49.83
CA LYS A 832 104.41 -3.30 51.28
C LYS A 832 104.09 -4.73 51.70
N GLN A 833 103.08 -5.38 51.12
CA GLN A 833 102.79 -6.80 51.38
C GLN A 833 103.92 -7.72 50.89
N LEU A 834 104.54 -7.40 49.74
CA LEU A 834 105.74 -8.08 49.26
C LEU A 834 106.96 -7.86 50.18
N GLN A 835 107.07 -6.70 50.84
CA GLN A 835 108.08 -6.48 51.89
C GLN A 835 107.79 -7.28 53.17
N VAL A 836 106.54 -7.35 53.64
CA VAL A 836 106.21 -8.12 54.86
C VAL A 836 106.35 -9.64 54.66
N LEU A 837 106.10 -10.14 53.45
CA LEU A 837 106.43 -11.52 53.07
C LEU A 837 107.94 -11.79 53.10
N ARG A 838 108.76 -10.82 52.66
CA ARG A 838 110.23 -10.91 52.76
C ARG A 838 110.72 -10.89 54.21
N ASP A 839 110.03 -10.17 55.10
CA ASP A 839 110.36 -10.07 56.52
C ASP A 839 109.78 -11.22 57.37
N GLY A 840 109.23 -12.27 56.74
CA GLY A 840 108.83 -13.52 57.40
C GLY A 840 107.62 -13.45 58.34
N ARG A 841 106.93 -12.30 58.42
CA ARG A 841 105.83 -12.06 59.39
C ARG A 841 104.47 -12.00 58.71
N TYR A 842 104.12 -13.04 57.96
CA TYR A 842 102.78 -13.21 57.40
C TYR A 842 102.24 -14.63 57.65
N SER A 843 101.10 -14.72 58.33
CA SER A 843 100.41 -15.98 58.62
C SER A 843 99.47 -16.35 57.47
N SER A 844 99.55 -17.59 56.97
CA SER A 844 98.69 -18.07 55.88
C SER A 844 97.27 -18.31 56.36
N VAL A 845 96.28 -17.78 55.63
CA VAL A 845 94.85 -17.85 55.98
C VAL A 845 94.21 -19.22 55.65
N ALA A 846 94.98 -20.17 55.11
CA ALA A 846 94.65 -21.59 55.08
C ALA A 846 95.93 -22.43 55.21
N ALA A 847 95.89 -23.49 56.01
CA ALA A 847 97.05 -24.35 56.30
C ALA A 847 97.22 -25.52 55.31
N SER A 848 96.34 -25.65 54.32
CA SER A 848 96.49 -26.65 53.24
C SER A 848 96.02 -26.11 51.88
N GLU A 849 96.69 -26.55 50.82
CA GLU A 849 96.46 -26.08 49.44
C GLU A 849 95.05 -26.44 48.93
N SER A 850 94.43 -27.50 49.47
CA SER A 850 93.05 -27.90 49.18
C SER A 850 92.00 -26.92 49.70
N GLU A 851 92.30 -26.12 50.73
CA GLU A 851 91.37 -25.15 51.31
C GLU A 851 91.53 -23.75 50.71
N LEU A 852 92.68 -23.46 50.09
CA LEU A 852 93.00 -22.16 49.50
C LEU A 852 92.06 -21.80 48.34
N GLY A 853 91.74 -22.77 47.47
CA GLY A 853 90.79 -22.61 46.36
C GLY A 853 89.38 -22.19 46.78
N PRO A 854 88.68 -22.94 47.66
CA PRO A 854 87.37 -22.54 48.17
C PRO A 854 87.45 -21.30 49.08
N ALA A 855 88.55 -21.07 49.82
CA ALA A 855 88.73 -19.82 50.57
C ALA A 855 88.81 -18.60 49.64
N LYS A 856 89.50 -18.70 48.50
CA LYS A 856 89.55 -17.63 47.49
C LYS A 856 88.18 -17.35 46.88
N ARG A 857 87.42 -18.39 46.50
CA ARG A 857 86.03 -18.22 46.02
C ARG A 857 85.11 -17.61 47.07
N ARG A 858 85.23 -18.03 48.34
CA ARG A 858 84.51 -17.39 49.47
C ARG A 858 84.90 -15.93 49.67
N LEU A 859 86.14 -15.53 49.37
CA LEU A 859 86.57 -14.12 49.40
C LEU A 859 86.01 -13.34 48.21
N GLU A 860 86.01 -13.92 47.01
CA GLU A 860 85.39 -13.34 45.81
C GLU A 860 83.86 -13.17 46.00
N GLU A 861 83.17 -14.19 46.52
CA GLU A 861 81.76 -14.15 46.93
C GLU A 861 81.50 -13.13 48.06
N ARG A 862 82.42 -13.00 49.02
CA ARG A 862 82.36 -11.96 50.06
C ARG A 862 82.56 -10.55 49.50
N LEU A 863 83.42 -10.37 48.50
CA LEU A 863 83.59 -9.07 47.84
C LEU A 863 82.35 -8.70 47.02
N HIS A 864 81.72 -9.66 46.34
CA HIS A 864 80.44 -9.46 45.65
C HIS A 864 79.29 -9.22 46.64
N SER A 865 79.24 -9.91 47.78
CA SER A 865 78.22 -9.66 48.81
C SER A 865 78.41 -8.31 49.50
N VAL A 866 79.65 -7.91 49.80
CA VAL A 866 79.96 -6.56 50.31
C VAL A 866 79.64 -5.48 49.27
N SER A 867 79.92 -5.71 47.97
CA SER A 867 79.56 -4.78 46.89
C SER A 867 78.04 -4.63 46.74
N THR A 868 77.27 -5.72 46.85
CA THR A 868 75.80 -5.67 46.77
C THR A 868 75.18 -5.10 48.04
N ILE A 869 75.75 -5.36 49.23
CA ILE A 869 75.36 -4.71 50.48
C ILE A 869 75.65 -3.20 50.42
N LEU A 870 76.82 -2.77 49.94
CA LEU A 870 77.13 -1.35 49.75
C LEU A 870 76.15 -0.68 48.79
N HIS A 871 75.79 -1.33 47.68
CA HIS A 871 74.81 -0.78 46.75
C HIS A 871 73.42 -0.66 47.39
N ARG A 872 73.01 -1.63 48.23
CA ARG A 872 71.78 -1.54 49.04
C ARG A 872 71.83 -0.41 50.07
N VAL A 873 72.92 -0.29 50.82
CA VAL A 873 73.10 0.75 51.84
C VAL A 873 73.11 2.15 51.21
N CYS A 874 73.68 2.34 50.03
CA CYS A 874 73.58 3.60 49.29
C CYS A 874 72.14 3.92 48.85
N GLN A 875 71.33 2.93 48.48
CA GLN A 875 69.91 3.12 48.16
C GLN A 875 69.05 3.39 49.40
N GLU A 876 69.32 2.69 50.51
CA GLU A 876 68.56 2.78 51.77
C GLU A 876 68.96 4.00 52.62
N SER A 877 70.17 4.55 52.43
CA SER A 877 70.69 5.70 53.19
C SER A 877 71.52 6.67 52.31
N PRO A 878 70.86 7.51 51.48
CA PRO A 878 71.54 8.43 50.55
C PRO A 878 72.43 9.48 51.21
N GLN A 879 72.30 9.69 52.53
CA GLN A 879 73.15 10.60 53.31
C GLN A 879 74.62 10.12 53.40
N HIS A 880 74.88 8.83 53.18
CA HIS A 880 76.23 8.25 53.20
C HIS A 880 76.79 7.94 51.82
N GLU A 881 76.06 8.27 50.75
CA GLU A 881 76.48 7.96 49.38
C GLU A 881 77.87 8.55 49.06
N GLY A 882 78.12 9.81 49.41
CA GLY A 882 79.39 10.49 49.13
C GLY A 882 80.62 9.85 49.81
N SER A 883 80.50 9.38 51.05
CA SER A 883 81.59 8.72 51.77
C SER A 883 81.78 7.25 51.36
N LEU A 884 80.70 6.57 50.95
CA LEU A 884 80.76 5.18 50.47
C LEU A 884 81.13 5.05 48.99
N ARG A 885 81.05 6.15 48.21
CA ARG A 885 81.42 6.23 46.79
C ARG A 885 82.88 5.83 46.54
N HIS A 886 83.80 6.32 47.35
CA HIS A 886 85.21 5.91 47.32
C HIS A 886 85.35 4.39 47.53
N LEU A 887 84.56 3.78 48.43
CA LEU A 887 84.62 2.34 48.70
C LEU A 887 84.02 1.51 47.56
N SER A 888 82.88 1.90 46.98
CA SER A 888 82.31 1.21 45.82
C SER A 888 83.23 1.31 44.59
N LEU A 889 83.82 2.47 44.35
CA LEU A 889 84.82 2.69 43.28
C LEU A 889 86.10 1.86 43.49
N THR A 890 86.62 1.76 44.72
CA THR A 890 87.77 0.87 45.01
C THR A 890 87.48 -0.62 44.88
N LEU A 891 86.25 -1.05 45.19
CA LEU A 891 85.84 -2.44 45.02
C LEU A 891 85.64 -2.78 43.54
N ALA A 892 85.06 -1.87 42.74
CA ALA A 892 84.94 -2.03 41.30
C ALA A 892 86.32 -2.21 40.63
N SER A 893 87.28 -1.31 40.88
CA SER A 893 88.63 -1.43 40.31
C SER A 893 89.39 -2.70 40.72
N ARG A 894 89.12 -3.26 41.91
CA ARG A 894 89.71 -4.55 42.35
C ARG A 894 88.96 -5.79 41.85
N LEU A 895 87.74 -5.64 41.35
CA LEU A 895 87.01 -6.69 40.65
C LEU A 895 87.33 -6.68 39.14
N GLU A 896 87.66 -5.51 38.57
CA GLU A 896 88.11 -5.38 37.17
C GLU A 896 89.55 -5.86 36.94
N ASP A 897 90.48 -5.68 37.90
CA ASP A 897 91.86 -6.20 37.84
C ASP A 897 91.97 -7.76 37.92
N HIS A 898 90.86 -8.50 37.80
CA HIS A 898 90.77 -9.96 37.85
C HIS A 898 90.01 -10.62 36.66
N GLN A 899 90.01 -9.96 35.50
CA GLN A 899 89.92 -10.62 34.19
C GLN A 899 91.31 -10.84 33.58
#